data_AF-A0A8J4M282-F1
#
_entry.id   AF-A0A8J4M282-F1
#
_cell.length_a   1.000
_cell.length_b   1.000
_cell.length_c   1.000
_cell.angle_alpha   90.00
_cell.angle_beta   90.00
_cell.angle_gamma   90.00
#
_symmetry.space_group_name_H-M   'P 1'
#
loop_
_entity.id
_entity.type
_entity.pdbx_description
1 polymer ?
#
loop_
_entity_poly.entity_id
_entity_poly.type
_entity_poly.pdbx_seq_one_letter_code
_entity_poly.pdbx_strand_id
1 'polypeptide(L)'
;MRNRDRRKGNGWKGLIRGQSGAVSVMVMIILSALLFAQAVLLELGKVWAAEREAEAALKAAVRSALSVYDQELQAYGLYGASKLPAEAAFREVLEANMSSLQPASFWSAAPIALGEAHIRMDRSLADPNLFEAQLLEEMKYRAPVEYVLLIMEPWLDEGVADQLSRGSTLRSSLKELEALISQREAKLDEAGEDLQQMLAPQGRSGTVYQQLMANFSELHQLAEQIGILDLEVIRKELQAAEEERSGLIANRNQLQQQLHLIALSMQAGPNPGAVEAMRQISEQIARLTEAIHNLSERVSDLSQQVKRLLRYWELIGEAESRLEEHYDWLVSRQDSAGTHLREAREINEQLRRKTEEAQEAAEQSIPVYPGSFFTDTEIGASEAVGQFGALRASFRTMELATGSDFVNIHGRLVRLAEAWRNTSHDQWSIWNTFDQKRKQQQAEAEKQKAAEEERTEQVLGQLQDLLYQCPGEDQEQYRQLRGHYQLYAGEQIDTVQESDQPANMEVDAAGSKAFSLADEITGALLGARDKAYVSEYVLNKFTYRTFEGLSHEKAHNRAHMLANQEAEYVIYGLDSCAANHSAAFAEMFLIRLAIRTVEALMDPGQRVLTFMSPWLTFLWALAEGAVAALADMRKLVQGERVELSAKLPKALAFSYKDYLRMFLLLHPHSRQRTARLQSLVHANTGRNLHDAYTYAEVTLRGEARMMIIPGQIAVRKEAAWSY
;
A
#
# COMPACT_ATOMS: atom_id res chain seq x y z
N MET A 1 -78.37 -100.38 95.99
CA MET A 1 -77.00 -100.92 95.78
C MET A 1 -76.19 -99.93 94.91
N ARG A 2 -74.86 -100.07 94.86
CA ARG A 2 -73.82 -99.25 94.18
C ARG A 2 -74.22 -98.49 92.88
N ASN A 3 -73.80 -97.21 92.82
CA ASN A 3 -73.13 -96.45 91.73
C ASN A 3 -73.73 -96.41 90.29
N ARG A 4 -73.51 -95.37 89.43
CA ARG A 4 -72.45 -94.33 89.43
C ARG A 4 -72.86 -93.03 88.66
N ASP A 5 -72.21 -91.92 89.05
CA ASP A 5 -72.00 -90.60 88.38
C ASP A 5 -71.69 -90.63 86.84
N ARG A 6 -71.72 -89.56 86.00
CA ARG A 6 -71.99 -88.07 86.00
C ARG A 6 -72.09 -87.61 84.49
N ARG A 7 -72.12 -86.35 83.97
CA ARG A 7 -71.91 -84.94 84.40
C ARG A 7 -72.49 -83.93 83.35
N LYS A 8 -72.66 -82.64 83.72
CA LYS A 8 -72.92 -81.42 82.88
C LYS A 8 -74.32 -81.27 82.22
N GLY A 9 -74.91 -80.07 82.11
CA GLY A 9 -74.58 -78.77 82.74
C GLY A 9 -75.17 -77.52 82.04
N ASN A 10 -76.27 -76.95 82.55
CA ASN A 10 -76.92 -75.73 82.03
C ASN A 10 -76.39 -74.43 82.69
N GLY A 11 -76.62 -73.27 82.06
CA GLY A 11 -76.40 -71.96 82.68
C GLY A 11 -76.99 -70.75 81.91
N TRP A 12 -78.10 -70.20 82.40
CA TRP A 12 -78.60 -68.86 82.07
C TRP A 12 -78.19 -67.87 83.18
N LYS A 13 -77.86 -66.61 82.82
CA LYS A 13 -78.44 -65.36 83.39
C LYS A 13 -77.70 -64.10 82.88
N GLY A 14 -78.48 -63.05 82.61
CA GLY A 14 -78.05 -61.85 81.87
C GLY A 14 -77.36 -60.73 82.65
N LEU A 15 -77.39 -59.52 82.09
CA LEU A 15 -77.10 -58.27 82.80
C LEU A 15 -77.81 -57.07 82.12
N ILE A 16 -77.88 -55.93 82.83
CA ILE A 16 -78.56 -54.69 82.42
C ILE A 16 -77.53 -53.62 82.08
N ARG A 17 -77.94 -52.64 81.24
CA ARG A 17 -77.24 -51.38 80.86
C ARG A 17 -75.99 -51.02 81.67
N GLY A 18 -74.84 -51.00 81.00
CA GLY A 18 -73.63 -50.30 81.42
C GLY A 18 -73.01 -49.54 80.23
N GLN A 19 -72.26 -48.47 80.48
CA GLN A 19 -71.62 -47.66 79.43
C GLN A 19 -70.38 -48.33 78.78
N SER A 20 -70.15 -49.62 79.08
CA SER A 20 -68.97 -50.43 78.78
C SER A 20 -68.72 -50.72 77.29
N GLY A 21 -69.60 -50.28 76.39
CA GLY A 21 -69.41 -50.37 74.94
C GLY A 21 -68.84 -49.10 74.29
N ALA A 22 -69.00 -47.93 74.92
CA ALA A 22 -68.67 -46.65 74.29
C ALA A 22 -67.16 -46.50 74.03
N VAL A 23 -66.33 -46.90 75.00
CA VAL A 23 -64.86 -46.91 74.85
C VAL A 23 -64.44 -47.88 73.75
N SER A 24 -65.01 -49.08 73.69
CA SER A 24 -64.67 -50.09 72.68
C SER A 24 -65.08 -49.64 71.27
N VAL A 25 -66.24 -49.00 71.11
CA VAL A 25 -66.68 -48.42 69.82
C VAL A 25 -65.78 -47.25 69.43
N MET A 26 -65.44 -46.35 70.35
CA MET A 26 -64.54 -45.23 70.11
C MET A 26 -63.12 -45.72 69.72
N VAL A 27 -62.60 -46.74 70.39
CA VAL A 27 -61.33 -47.40 70.03
C VAL A 27 -61.43 -48.07 68.66
N MET A 28 -62.52 -48.77 68.33
CA MET A 28 -62.68 -49.34 66.98
C MET A 28 -62.78 -48.27 65.89
N ILE A 29 -63.42 -47.13 66.13
CA ILE A 29 -63.48 -46.00 65.20
C ILE A 29 -62.07 -45.39 65.01
N ILE A 30 -61.36 -45.10 66.11
CA ILE A 30 -59.99 -44.56 66.07
C ILE A 30 -59.03 -45.53 65.37
N LEU A 31 -59.10 -46.82 65.68
CA LEU A 31 -58.22 -47.85 65.12
C LEU A 31 -58.55 -48.12 63.64
N SER A 32 -59.82 -48.07 63.24
CA SER A 32 -60.23 -48.13 61.83
C SER A 32 -59.75 -46.90 61.05
N ALA A 33 -59.87 -45.70 61.63
CA ALA A 33 -59.36 -44.47 61.04
C ALA A 33 -57.82 -44.46 60.94
N LEU A 34 -57.12 -45.03 61.93
CA LEU A 34 -55.67 -45.20 61.92
C LEU A 34 -55.22 -46.21 60.86
N LEU A 35 -55.88 -47.37 60.76
CA LEU A 35 -55.61 -48.36 59.71
C LEU A 35 -55.91 -47.80 58.32
N PHE A 36 -56.98 -47.01 58.16
CA PHE A 36 -57.29 -46.31 56.93
C PHE A 36 -56.18 -45.28 56.58
N ALA A 37 -55.77 -44.44 57.53
CA ALA A 37 -54.68 -43.49 57.32
C ALA A 37 -53.35 -44.18 56.97
N GLN A 38 -53.03 -45.31 57.61
CA GLN A 38 -51.86 -46.13 57.28
C GLN A 38 -51.96 -46.75 55.88
N ALA A 39 -53.14 -47.24 55.48
CA ALA A 39 -53.38 -47.74 54.13
C ALA A 39 -53.20 -46.64 53.07
N VAL A 40 -53.75 -45.45 53.29
CA VAL A 40 -53.60 -44.29 52.40
C VAL A 40 -52.13 -43.85 52.29
N LEU A 41 -51.39 -43.79 53.39
CA LEU A 41 -49.95 -43.48 53.37
C LEU A 41 -49.14 -44.55 52.63
N LEU A 42 -49.53 -45.82 52.73
CA LEU A 42 -48.88 -46.93 52.02
C LEU A 42 -49.20 -46.91 50.52
N GLU A 43 -50.41 -46.51 50.11
CA GLU A 43 -50.74 -46.27 48.70
C GLU A 43 -49.95 -45.09 48.12
N LEU A 44 -49.88 -43.96 48.84
CA LEU A 44 -49.11 -42.79 48.42
C LEU A 44 -47.61 -43.11 48.31
N GLY A 45 -47.06 -43.87 49.25
CA GLY A 45 -45.67 -44.35 49.18
C GLY A 45 -45.39 -45.24 47.97
N LYS A 46 -46.35 -46.09 47.58
CA LYS A 46 -46.26 -46.92 46.36
C LYS A 46 -46.35 -46.10 45.07
N VAL A 47 -47.15 -45.03 45.06
CA VAL A 47 -47.21 -44.09 43.92
C VAL A 47 -45.91 -43.29 43.82
N TRP A 48 -45.36 -42.79 44.93
CA TRP A 48 -44.05 -42.11 44.94
C TRP A 48 -42.89 -43.03 44.51
N ALA A 49 -42.91 -44.30 44.92
CA ALA A 49 -41.96 -45.30 44.42
C ALA A 49 -42.08 -45.47 42.89
N ALA A 50 -43.30 -45.71 42.39
CA ALA A 50 -43.55 -45.86 40.96
C ALA A 50 -43.16 -44.62 40.15
N GLU A 51 -43.46 -43.42 40.65
CA GLU A 51 -43.05 -42.16 40.06
C GLU A 51 -41.52 -42.02 39.97
N ARG A 52 -40.80 -42.48 40.99
CA ARG A 52 -39.34 -42.39 41.08
C ARG A 52 -38.64 -43.43 40.20
N GLU A 53 -39.20 -44.62 40.11
CA GLU A 53 -38.75 -45.69 39.21
C GLU A 53 -39.03 -45.31 37.75
N ALA A 54 -40.20 -44.76 37.43
CA ALA A 54 -40.51 -44.21 36.11
C ALA A 54 -39.61 -43.02 35.75
N GLU A 55 -39.27 -42.13 36.69
CA GLU A 55 -38.29 -41.05 36.47
C GLU A 55 -36.89 -41.61 36.16
N ALA A 56 -36.47 -42.69 36.85
CA ALA A 56 -35.20 -43.35 36.61
C ALA A 56 -35.16 -44.08 35.25
N ALA A 57 -36.22 -44.83 34.92
CA ALA A 57 -36.40 -45.50 33.63
C ALA A 57 -36.39 -44.48 32.48
N LEU A 58 -37.11 -43.37 32.63
CA LEU A 58 -37.13 -42.28 31.67
C LEU A 58 -35.72 -41.70 31.46
N LYS A 59 -34.99 -41.40 32.54
CA LYS A 59 -33.62 -40.87 32.47
C LYS A 59 -32.60 -41.87 31.89
N ALA A 60 -32.80 -43.17 32.05
CA ALA A 60 -32.02 -44.19 31.36
C ALA A 60 -32.33 -44.20 29.86
N ALA A 61 -33.62 -44.15 29.49
CA ALA A 61 -34.08 -44.12 28.11
C ALA A 61 -33.59 -42.87 27.35
N VAL A 62 -33.69 -41.66 27.91
CA VAL A 62 -33.20 -40.43 27.24
C VAL A 62 -31.69 -40.51 26.98
N ARG A 63 -30.91 -41.06 27.92
CA ARG A 63 -29.47 -41.29 27.73
C ARG A 63 -29.19 -42.30 26.63
N SER A 64 -29.99 -43.36 26.51
CA SER A 64 -29.82 -44.35 25.43
C SER A 64 -30.12 -43.77 24.04
N ALA A 65 -31.05 -42.83 23.95
CA ALA A 65 -31.34 -42.08 22.72
C ALA A 65 -30.11 -41.32 22.19
N LEU A 66 -29.22 -40.89 23.08
CA LEU A 66 -27.97 -40.22 22.76
C LEU A 66 -26.72 -41.12 22.92
N SER A 67 -26.85 -42.40 23.31
CA SER A 67 -25.73 -43.35 23.21
C SER A 67 -25.51 -43.88 21.78
N VAL A 68 -26.50 -43.71 20.90
CA VAL A 68 -26.44 -44.05 19.47
C VAL A 68 -25.95 -42.87 18.61
N TYR A 69 -24.85 -42.23 19.05
CA TYR A 69 -24.15 -41.21 18.26
C TYR A 69 -23.55 -41.80 16.98
N ASP A 70 -23.38 -40.97 15.96
CA ASP A 70 -22.78 -41.41 14.70
C ASP A 70 -21.24 -41.56 14.79
N GLN A 71 -20.71 -42.70 14.33
CA GLN A 71 -19.28 -43.04 14.43
C GLN A 71 -18.39 -42.39 13.34
N GLU A 72 -18.99 -41.85 12.27
CA GLU A 72 -18.28 -41.03 11.29
C GLU A 72 -18.06 -39.63 11.88
N LEU A 73 -19.10 -39.05 12.49
CA LEU A 73 -18.98 -37.77 13.22
C LEU A 73 -18.03 -37.88 14.43
N GLN A 74 -18.04 -39.00 15.16
CA GLN A 74 -17.13 -39.22 16.29
C GLN A 74 -15.64 -39.22 15.88
N ALA A 75 -15.30 -39.56 14.62
CA ALA A 75 -13.93 -39.46 14.14
C ALA A 75 -13.44 -37.99 14.11
N TYR A 76 -14.35 -37.07 13.80
CA TYR A 76 -14.17 -35.62 13.88
C TYR A 76 -14.35 -35.07 15.30
N GLY A 77 -14.57 -35.91 16.32
CA GLY A 77 -14.80 -35.46 17.70
C GLY A 77 -16.20 -34.93 17.97
N LEU A 78 -17.10 -35.01 16.98
CA LEU A 78 -18.45 -34.48 17.05
C LEU A 78 -19.43 -35.55 17.51
N TYR A 79 -20.38 -35.16 18.36
CA TYR A 79 -21.41 -36.04 18.90
C TYR A 79 -22.79 -35.54 18.49
N GLY A 80 -23.44 -36.33 17.64
CA GLY A 80 -24.82 -36.13 17.21
C GLY A 80 -25.47 -37.49 16.93
N ALA A 81 -26.74 -37.64 17.31
CA ALA A 81 -27.54 -38.83 17.04
C ALA A 81 -28.63 -38.53 16.00
N SER A 82 -28.80 -39.45 15.05
CA SER A 82 -29.91 -39.36 14.10
C SER A 82 -31.23 -39.77 14.75
N LYS A 83 -32.31 -39.08 14.39
CA LYS A 83 -33.61 -39.21 15.04
C LYS A 83 -34.16 -40.64 15.09
N LEU A 84 -34.11 -41.38 13.98
CA LEU A 84 -34.70 -42.72 13.91
C LEU A 84 -33.97 -43.76 14.81
N PRO A 85 -32.63 -43.89 14.79
CA PRO A 85 -31.90 -44.67 15.80
C PRO A 85 -32.16 -44.23 17.24
N ALA A 86 -32.19 -42.91 17.50
CA ALA A 86 -32.42 -42.36 18.83
C ALA A 86 -33.80 -42.73 19.39
N GLU A 87 -34.85 -42.63 18.56
CA GLU A 87 -36.21 -43.05 18.92
C GLU A 87 -36.31 -44.57 19.16
N ALA A 88 -35.59 -45.40 18.40
CA ALA A 88 -35.59 -46.84 18.59
C ALA A 88 -34.93 -47.25 19.92
N ALA A 89 -33.71 -46.76 20.18
CA ALA A 89 -32.99 -47.03 21.43
C ALA A 89 -33.76 -46.51 22.65
N PHE A 90 -34.34 -45.31 22.54
CA PHE A 90 -35.22 -44.75 23.57
C PHE A 90 -36.38 -45.69 23.94
N ARG A 91 -37.11 -46.22 22.95
CA ARG A 91 -38.26 -47.11 23.19
C ARG A 91 -37.82 -48.44 23.77
N GLU A 92 -36.79 -49.07 23.22
CA GLU A 92 -36.25 -50.35 23.72
C GLU A 92 -35.86 -50.26 25.20
N VAL A 93 -35.10 -49.22 25.58
CA VAL A 93 -34.64 -49.05 26.96
C VAL A 93 -35.78 -48.60 27.88
N LEU A 94 -36.73 -47.79 27.41
CA LEU A 94 -37.91 -47.44 28.20
C LEU A 94 -38.78 -48.68 28.48
N GLU A 95 -39.12 -49.46 27.45
CA GLU A 95 -39.94 -50.66 27.56
C GLU A 95 -39.28 -51.70 28.47
N ALA A 96 -37.96 -51.92 28.32
CA ALA A 96 -37.20 -52.80 29.19
C ALA A 96 -37.30 -52.38 30.67
N ASN A 97 -37.01 -51.11 31.00
CA ASN A 97 -37.04 -50.63 32.39
C ASN A 97 -38.46 -50.50 32.96
N MET A 98 -39.47 -50.23 32.13
CA MET A 98 -40.87 -50.20 32.54
C MET A 98 -41.45 -51.62 32.73
N SER A 99 -40.94 -52.64 32.02
CA SER A 99 -41.37 -54.03 32.20
C SER A 99 -41.10 -54.57 33.62
N SER A 100 -39.99 -54.12 34.24
CA SER A 100 -39.66 -54.40 35.64
C SER A 100 -40.61 -53.78 36.67
N LEU A 101 -41.53 -52.89 36.26
CA LEU A 101 -42.52 -52.26 37.16
C LEU A 101 -43.85 -53.03 37.21
N GLN A 102 -43.93 -54.21 36.59
CA GLN A 102 -45.08 -55.11 36.75
C GLN A 102 -45.09 -55.76 38.15
N PRO A 103 -46.28 -55.96 38.78
CA PRO A 103 -46.37 -56.24 40.20
C PRO A 103 -45.94 -57.66 40.59
N ALA A 104 -44.68 -57.82 40.99
CA ALA A 104 -44.12 -59.08 41.46
C ALA A 104 -44.54 -59.48 42.90
N SER A 105 -45.04 -58.54 43.72
CA SER A 105 -45.53 -58.84 45.08
C SER A 105 -46.46 -57.73 45.61
N PHE A 106 -47.12 -57.99 46.75
CA PHE A 106 -47.91 -56.98 47.46
C PHE A 106 -47.09 -55.73 47.88
N TRP A 107 -45.76 -55.83 47.94
CA TRP A 107 -44.87 -54.73 48.32
C TRP A 107 -44.28 -53.96 47.14
N SER A 108 -44.62 -54.30 45.89
CA SER A 108 -44.16 -53.53 44.73
C SER A 108 -44.72 -52.11 44.72
N ALA A 109 -44.08 -51.25 43.92
CA ALA A 109 -44.63 -49.98 43.50
C ALA A 109 -46.00 -50.14 42.81
N ALA A 110 -46.75 -49.02 42.72
CA ALA A 110 -48.05 -49.01 42.05
C ALA A 110 -47.86 -49.19 40.53
N PRO A 111 -48.63 -50.07 39.84
CA PRO A 111 -48.52 -50.23 38.41
C PRO A 111 -48.96 -48.93 37.70
N ILE A 112 -48.06 -48.37 36.89
CA ILE A 112 -48.33 -47.23 36.01
C ILE A 112 -48.83 -47.76 34.67
N ALA A 113 -50.07 -47.42 34.31
CA ALA A 113 -50.53 -47.55 32.93
C ALA A 113 -49.86 -46.45 32.10
N LEU A 114 -49.04 -46.80 31.12
CA LEU A 114 -48.48 -45.83 30.17
C LEU A 114 -49.57 -45.33 29.22
N GLY A 115 -49.63 -44.02 29.02
CA GLY A 115 -50.42 -43.40 27.95
C GLY A 115 -49.55 -43.20 26.73
N GLU A 116 -48.69 -42.18 26.78
CA GLU A 116 -47.75 -41.85 25.69
C GLU A 116 -46.40 -41.39 26.26
N ALA A 117 -45.33 -41.73 25.55
CA ALA A 117 -43.96 -41.27 25.82
C ALA A 117 -43.41 -40.63 24.54
N HIS A 118 -43.31 -39.30 24.52
CA HIS A 118 -42.87 -38.54 23.34
C HIS A 118 -41.45 -38.03 23.56
N ILE A 119 -40.55 -38.39 22.65
CA ILE A 119 -39.18 -37.88 22.57
C ILE A 119 -39.09 -36.82 21.46
N ARG A 120 -38.50 -35.67 21.81
CA ARG A 120 -38.15 -34.58 20.91
C ARG A 120 -36.63 -34.50 20.82
N MET A 121 -36.10 -34.82 19.65
CA MET A 121 -34.74 -34.45 19.27
C MET A 121 -34.72 -32.97 18.88
N ASP A 122 -33.74 -32.23 19.35
CA ASP A 122 -33.57 -30.79 19.12
C ASP A 122 -32.05 -30.46 19.04
N ARG A 123 -31.71 -29.23 18.66
CA ARG A 123 -30.33 -28.70 18.54
C ARG A 123 -29.43 -29.58 17.66
N SER A 124 -29.42 -29.34 16.34
CA SER A 124 -28.55 -30.08 15.41
C SER A 124 -27.19 -29.43 15.21
N LEU A 125 -26.19 -30.22 14.82
CA LEU A 125 -24.82 -29.76 14.51
C LEU A 125 -24.73 -28.81 13.30
N ALA A 126 -25.86 -28.48 12.65
CA ALA A 126 -25.94 -27.38 11.70
C ALA A 126 -25.93 -25.98 12.36
N ASP A 127 -26.24 -25.87 13.66
CA ASP A 127 -26.03 -24.62 14.41
C ASP A 127 -24.50 -24.37 14.56
N PRO A 128 -23.94 -23.29 13.99
CA PRO A 128 -22.50 -23.07 14.00
C PRO A 128 -21.95 -22.89 15.41
N ASN A 129 -22.72 -22.31 16.34
CA ASN A 129 -22.28 -22.09 17.72
C ASN A 129 -22.12 -23.41 18.48
N LEU A 130 -23.00 -24.38 18.19
CA LEU A 130 -23.01 -25.71 18.80
C LEU A 130 -21.92 -26.62 18.21
N PHE A 131 -21.73 -26.53 16.90
CA PHE A 131 -20.61 -27.18 16.20
C PHE A 131 -19.26 -26.70 16.75
N GLU A 132 -19.09 -25.38 16.85
CA GLU A 132 -17.89 -24.74 17.40
C GLU A 132 -17.68 -25.10 18.88
N ALA A 133 -18.73 -25.14 19.69
CA ALA A 133 -18.63 -25.55 21.10
C ALA A 133 -18.12 -27.01 21.28
N GLN A 134 -18.60 -27.97 20.48
CA GLN A 134 -18.08 -29.34 20.53
C GLN A 134 -16.64 -29.43 20.02
N LEU A 135 -16.31 -28.67 18.97
CA LEU A 135 -14.96 -28.57 18.42
C LEU A 135 -13.97 -28.04 19.47
N LEU A 136 -14.35 -27.02 20.24
CA LEU A 136 -13.55 -26.49 21.34
C LEU A 136 -13.37 -27.49 22.49
N GLU A 137 -14.43 -28.21 22.90
CA GLU A 137 -14.34 -29.22 23.98
C GLU A 137 -13.52 -30.47 23.58
N GLU A 138 -13.55 -30.91 22.31
CA GLU A 138 -12.65 -31.96 21.78
C GLU A 138 -11.17 -31.52 21.88
N MET A 139 -10.86 -30.27 21.52
CA MET A 139 -9.47 -29.79 21.49
C MET A 139 -8.92 -29.35 22.86
N LYS A 140 -9.79 -28.92 23.79
CA LYS A 140 -9.47 -28.57 25.18
C LYS A 140 -8.65 -29.63 25.94
N TYR A 141 -8.73 -30.89 25.52
CA TYR A 141 -7.99 -32.02 26.08
C TYR A 141 -6.99 -32.67 25.11
N ARG A 142 -6.82 -32.13 23.90
CA ARG A 142 -5.98 -32.73 22.82
C ARG A 142 -5.01 -31.78 22.13
N ALA A 143 -5.27 -30.48 22.09
CA ALA A 143 -4.30 -29.47 21.65
C ALA A 143 -3.51 -28.96 22.85
N PRO A 144 -2.19 -29.19 22.93
CA PRO A 144 -1.33 -28.41 23.79
C PRO A 144 -1.28 -26.99 23.20
N VAL A 145 -1.97 -26.04 23.83
CA VAL A 145 -2.01 -24.62 23.41
C VAL A 145 -0.59 -24.03 23.31
N GLU A 146 0.34 -24.59 24.08
CA GLU A 146 1.79 -24.40 24.03
C GLU A 146 2.37 -24.46 22.60
N TYR A 147 1.88 -25.34 21.71
CA TYR A 147 2.35 -25.37 20.31
C TYR A 147 1.93 -24.15 19.48
N VAL A 148 0.80 -23.53 19.83
CA VAL A 148 0.36 -22.29 19.17
C VAL A 148 1.06 -21.09 19.78
N LEU A 149 1.29 -21.09 21.10
CA LEU A 149 2.10 -20.06 21.78
C LEU A 149 3.53 -20.04 21.23
N LEU A 150 4.18 -21.20 21.03
CA LEU A 150 5.50 -21.33 20.41
C LEU A 150 5.59 -20.75 18.98
N ILE A 151 4.47 -20.63 18.27
CA ILE A 151 4.40 -19.98 16.94
C ILE A 151 4.19 -18.46 17.07
N MET A 152 3.65 -17.98 18.20
CA MET A 152 3.42 -16.56 18.49
C MET A 152 4.62 -15.90 19.18
N GLU A 153 5.34 -16.62 20.05
CA GLU A 153 6.56 -16.19 20.76
C GLU A 153 7.61 -15.51 19.84
N PRO A 154 7.92 -16.03 18.62
CA PRO A 154 8.80 -15.36 17.66
C PRO A 154 8.39 -13.90 17.34
N TRP A 155 7.08 -13.66 17.26
CA TRP A 155 6.52 -12.39 16.79
C TRP A 155 6.30 -11.41 17.94
N LEU A 156 5.86 -11.92 19.10
CA LEU A 156 5.53 -11.09 20.27
C LEU A 156 6.74 -10.79 21.16
N ASP A 157 7.61 -11.78 21.40
CA ASP A 157 8.64 -11.70 22.44
C ASP A 157 10.08 -11.70 21.87
N GLU A 158 10.35 -12.43 20.79
CA GLU A 158 11.68 -12.47 20.12
C GLU A 158 11.88 -11.32 19.09
N GLY A 159 10.93 -10.38 19.01
CA GLY A 159 11.12 -9.10 18.31
C GLY A 159 10.96 -9.12 16.79
N VAL A 160 10.42 -10.17 16.18
CA VAL A 160 10.19 -10.21 14.71
C VAL A 160 9.21 -9.13 14.24
N ALA A 161 8.17 -8.84 15.03
CA ALA A 161 7.24 -7.75 14.74
C ALA A 161 7.92 -6.36 14.75
N ASP A 162 8.83 -6.12 15.71
CA ASP A 162 9.61 -4.89 15.82
C ASP A 162 10.58 -4.74 14.63
N GLN A 163 11.29 -5.81 14.24
CA GLN A 163 12.14 -5.79 13.05
C GLN A 163 11.36 -5.54 11.75
N LEU A 164 10.19 -6.16 11.58
CA LEU A 164 9.34 -5.97 10.40
C LEU A 164 8.72 -4.56 10.34
N SER A 165 8.26 -4.04 11.48
CA SER A 165 7.74 -2.68 11.57
C SER A 165 8.82 -1.63 11.29
N ARG A 166 10.05 -1.82 11.81
CA ARG A 166 11.22 -1.00 11.43
C ARG A 166 11.52 -1.07 9.93
N GLY A 167 11.38 -2.25 9.32
CA GLY A 167 11.47 -2.42 7.86
C GLY A 167 10.41 -1.62 7.09
N SER A 168 9.16 -1.62 7.59
CA SER A 168 8.04 -0.86 7.04
C SER A 168 8.29 0.66 7.14
N THR A 169 8.83 1.15 8.28
CA THR A 169 9.22 2.56 8.44
C THR A 169 10.45 2.93 7.61
N LEU A 170 11.46 2.05 7.52
CA LEU A 170 12.66 2.28 6.72
C LEU A 170 12.32 2.35 5.22
N ARG A 171 11.47 1.44 4.71
CA ARG A 171 10.97 1.50 3.32
C ARG A 171 10.28 2.84 3.03
N SER A 172 9.40 3.30 3.91
CA SER A 172 8.65 4.55 3.69
C SER A 172 9.55 5.78 3.80
N SER A 173 10.51 5.79 4.73
CA SER A 173 11.56 6.81 4.85
C SER A 173 12.44 6.89 3.60
N LEU A 174 13.01 5.76 3.15
CA LEU A 174 13.84 5.70 1.93
C LEU A 174 13.08 6.20 0.69
N LYS A 175 11.77 5.93 0.59
CA LYS A 175 10.91 6.42 -0.50
C LYS A 175 10.62 7.92 -0.42
N GLU A 176 10.40 8.46 0.78
CA GLU A 176 10.25 9.90 0.99
C GLU A 176 11.55 10.66 0.67
N LEU A 177 12.70 10.10 1.06
CA LEU A 177 14.02 10.63 0.79
C LEU A 177 14.35 10.63 -0.71
N GLU A 178 13.99 9.57 -1.44
CA GLU A 178 14.08 9.53 -2.91
C GLU A 178 13.21 10.59 -3.58
N ALA A 179 11.99 10.81 -3.07
CA ALA A 179 11.09 11.84 -3.58
C ALA A 179 11.63 13.27 -3.32
N LEU A 180 12.30 13.50 -2.18
CA LEU A 180 12.97 14.76 -1.89
C LEU A 180 14.21 14.97 -2.76
N ILE A 181 15.02 13.93 -3.02
CA ILE A 181 16.12 13.99 -4.00
C ILE A 181 15.56 14.36 -5.36
N SER A 182 14.52 13.65 -5.84
CA SER A 182 13.90 13.91 -7.15
C SER A 182 13.41 15.36 -7.31
N GLN A 183 12.84 15.95 -6.26
CA GLN A 183 12.45 17.36 -6.24
C GLN A 183 13.66 18.31 -6.25
N ARG A 184 14.70 18.03 -5.47
CA ARG A 184 15.96 18.81 -5.48
C ARG A 184 16.61 18.79 -6.86
N GLU A 185 16.71 17.62 -7.49
CA GLU A 185 17.32 17.46 -8.80
C GLU A 185 16.53 18.20 -9.88
N ALA A 186 15.20 18.14 -9.88
CA ALA A 186 14.36 18.93 -10.78
C ALA A 186 14.59 20.45 -10.63
N LYS A 187 14.76 20.94 -9.39
CA LYS A 187 15.09 22.36 -9.14
C LYS A 187 16.51 22.74 -9.55
N LEU A 188 17.46 21.81 -9.54
CA LEU A 188 18.78 22.01 -10.11
C LEU A 188 18.76 21.99 -11.65
N ASP A 189 17.87 21.23 -12.27
CA ASP A 189 17.64 21.28 -13.72
C ASP A 189 17.02 22.61 -14.17
N GLU A 190 15.96 23.09 -13.49
CA GLU A 190 15.35 24.40 -13.76
C GLU A 190 16.39 25.54 -13.63
N ALA A 191 17.22 25.54 -12.56
CA ALA A 191 18.33 26.48 -12.41
C ALA A 191 19.39 26.33 -13.52
N GLY A 192 19.70 25.09 -13.91
CA GLY A 192 20.70 24.78 -14.92
C GLY A 192 20.33 25.26 -16.32
N GLU A 193 19.06 25.22 -16.69
CA GLU A 193 18.57 25.77 -17.96
C GLU A 193 18.76 27.29 -18.04
N ASP A 194 18.44 28.04 -16.98
CA ASP A 194 18.67 29.48 -16.93
C ASP A 194 20.16 29.83 -16.94
N LEU A 195 20.97 29.13 -16.14
CA LEU A 195 22.44 29.32 -16.14
C LEU A 195 23.05 28.99 -17.51
N GLN A 196 22.55 27.98 -18.21
CA GLN A 196 22.98 27.66 -19.59
C GLN A 196 22.57 28.76 -20.57
N GLN A 197 21.33 29.25 -20.50
CA GLN A 197 20.86 30.33 -21.36
C GLN A 197 21.66 31.62 -21.13
N MET A 198 21.97 31.96 -19.88
CA MET A 198 22.73 33.16 -19.51
C MET A 198 24.21 33.05 -19.88
N LEU A 199 24.91 32.06 -19.31
CA LEU A 199 26.35 32.10 -19.10
C LEU A 199 27.14 31.28 -20.12
N ALA A 200 26.56 30.22 -20.70
CA ALA A 200 27.28 29.29 -21.57
C ALA A 200 27.81 29.97 -22.85
N PRO A 201 28.94 29.50 -23.44
CA PRO A 201 29.50 30.06 -24.68
C PRO A 201 28.54 30.09 -25.88
N GLN A 202 27.58 29.16 -25.92
CA GLN A 202 26.50 29.08 -26.92
C GLN A 202 25.21 29.80 -26.51
N GLY A 203 25.15 30.32 -25.28
CA GLY A 203 24.04 31.10 -24.73
C GLY A 203 24.19 32.60 -25.00
N ARG A 204 23.45 33.41 -24.23
CA ARG A 204 23.34 34.85 -24.46
C ARG A 204 24.66 35.59 -24.22
N SER A 205 25.48 35.16 -23.27
CA SER A 205 26.83 35.73 -23.02
C SER A 205 27.70 35.74 -24.29
N GLY A 206 27.86 34.58 -24.93
CA GLY A 206 28.68 34.43 -26.13
C GLY A 206 28.14 35.20 -27.33
N THR A 207 26.82 35.12 -27.58
CA THR A 207 26.20 35.81 -28.73
C THR A 207 26.22 37.33 -28.58
N VAL A 208 25.94 37.85 -27.38
CA VAL A 208 25.93 39.30 -27.13
C VAL A 208 27.36 39.85 -27.10
N TYR A 209 28.33 39.12 -26.53
CA TYR A 209 29.74 39.52 -26.61
C TYR A 209 30.21 39.69 -28.06
N GLN A 210 29.87 38.77 -28.96
CA GLN A 210 30.24 38.89 -30.39
C GLN A 210 29.63 40.13 -31.04
N GLN A 211 28.36 40.45 -30.75
CA GLN A 211 27.70 41.65 -31.27
C GLN A 211 28.31 42.94 -30.70
N LEU A 212 28.60 42.98 -29.39
CA LEU A 212 29.21 44.13 -28.74
C LEU A 212 30.62 44.40 -29.28
N MET A 213 31.45 43.37 -29.47
CA MET A 213 32.79 43.53 -30.06
C MET A 213 32.74 44.04 -31.51
N ALA A 214 31.74 43.62 -32.31
CA ALA A 214 31.52 44.17 -33.64
C ALA A 214 31.11 45.65 -33.59
N ASN A 215 30.10 45.99 -32.78
CA ASN A 215 29.62 47.37 -32.61
C ASN A 215 30.73 48.30 -32.10
N PHE A 216 31.52 47.87 -31.10
CA PHE A 216 32.63 48.66 -30.57
C PHE A 216 33.73 48.89 -31.62
N SER A 217 33.93 47.96 -32.57
CA SER A 217 34.87 48.11 -33.67
C SER A 217 34.37 49.08 -34.75
N GLU A 218 33.08 49.00 -35.14
CA GLU A 218 32.48 49.97 -36.08
C GLU A 218 32.47 51.38 -35.48
N LEU A 219 32.10 51.54 -34.20
CA LEU A 219 32.21 52.81 -33.48
C LEU A 219 33.64 53.38 -33.47
N HIS A 220 34.66 52.52 -33.34
CA HIS A 220 36.08 52.93 -33.37
C HIS A 220 36.51 53.47 -34.74
N GLN A 221 36.16 52.74 -35.81
CA GLN A 221 36.46 53.16 -37.18
C GLN A 221 35.73 54.47 -37.53
N LEU A 222 34.49 54.65 -37.07
CA LEU A 222 33.74 55.90 -37.24
C LEU A 222 34.37 57.05 -36.46
N ALA A 223 34.70 56.87 -35.17
CA ALA A 223 35.30 57.91 -34.34
C ALA A 223 36.69 58.37 -34.82
N GLU A 224 37.49 57.47 -35.40
CA GLU A 224 38.75 57.81 -36.07
C GLU A 224 38.52 58.62 -37.36
N GLN A 225 37.56 58.21 -38.20
CA GLN A 225 37.21 58.89 -39.47
C GLN A 225 36.43 60.21 -39.30
N ILE A 226 35.94 60.50 -38.09
CA ILE A 226 35.28 61.77 -37.73
C ILE A 226 36.31 62.77 -37.20
N GLY A 227 37.25 62.34 -36.34
CA GLY A 227 38.22 63.24 -35.72
C GLY A 227 37.58 64.31 -34.84
N ILE A 228 38.33 65.36 -34.49
CA ILE A 228 37.82 66.44 -33.62
C ILE A 228 36.98 67.42 -34.44
N LEU A 229 35.69 67.14 -34.61
CA LEU A 229 34.75 67.98 -35.36
C LEU A 229 33.39 68.15 -34.65
N ASP A 230 32.83 69.35 -34.75
CA ASP A 230 31.50 69.70 -34.25
C ASP A 230 30.45 69.61 -35.37
N LEU A 231 29.36 68.88 -35.13
CA LEU A 231 28.25 68.70 -36.07
C LEU A 231 27.54 70.01 -36.44
N GLU A 232 27.45 70.99 -35.53
CA GLU A 232 26.85 72.29 -35.82
C GLU A 232 27.78 73.17 -36.65
N VAL A 233 29.10 73.04 -36.47
CA VAL A 233 30.11 73.68 -37.32
C VAL A 233 30.10 73.08 -38.73
N ILE A 234 30.14 71.74 -38.87
CA ILE A 234 30.05 71.06 -40.18
C ILE A 234 28.77 71.46 -40.92
N ARG A 235 27.62 71.53 -40.23
CA ARG A 235 26.35 71.95 -40.85
C ARG A 235 26.39 73.38 -41.36
N LYS A 236 27.01 74.31 -40.61
CA LYS A 236 27.19 75.71 -41.03
C LYS A 236 28.18 75.83 -42.20
N GLU A 237 29.30 75.12 -42.18
CA GLU A 237 30.23 75.05 -43.31
C GLU A 237 29.56 74.49 -44.57
N LEU A 238 28.81 73.39 -44.43
CA LEU A 238 28.09 72.75 -45.54
C LEU A 238 27.07 73.72 -46.14
N GLN A 239 26.22 74.35 -45.33
CA GLN A 239 25.23 75.32 -45.81
C GLN A 239 25.92 76.50 -46.53
N ALA A 240 26.96 77.10 -45.93
CA ALA A 240 27.68 78.22 -46.53
C ALA A 240 28.32 77.84 -47.87
N ALA A 241 28.94 76.66 -47.96
CA ALA A 241 29.53 76.15 -49.20
C ALA A 241 28.48 75.82 -50.27
N GLU A 242 27.29 75.36 -49.89
CA GLU A 242 26.18 75.12 -50.83
C GLU A 242 25.54 76.44 -51.34
N GLU A 243 25.41 77.45 -50.48
CA GLU A 243 24.97 78.80 -50.85
C GLU A 243 25.98 79.48 -51.79
N GLU A 244 27.28 79.47 -51.45
CA GLU A 244 28.34 80.00 -52.31
C GLU A 244 28.39 79.27 -53.66
N ARG A 245 28.37 77.93 -53.67
CA ARG A 245 28.33 77.13 -54.91
C ARG A 245 27.15 77.51 -55.78
N SER A 246 25.98 77.73 -55.19
CA SER A 246 24.77 78.14 -55.91
C SER A 246 24.91 79.54 -56.52
N GLY A 247 25.52 80.48 -55.79
CA GLY A 247 25.87 81.81 -56.29
C GLY A 247 26.87 81.78 -57.45
N LEU A 248 27.94 80.99 -57.33
CA LEU A 248 28.94 80.81 -58.40
C LEU A 248 28.34 80.16 -59.65
N ILE A 249 27.47 79.15 -59.50
CA ILE A 249 26.73 78.54 -60.61
C ILE A 249 25.83 79.57 -61.29
N ALA A 250 25.08 80.38 -60.53
CA ALA A 250 24.23 81.43 -61.09
C ALA A 250 25.03 82.47 -61.88
N ASN A 251 26.16 82.95 -61.34
CA ASN A 251 27.07 83.88 -61.99
C ASN A 251 27.67 83.30 -63.29
N ARG A 252 28.18 82.05 -63.24
CA ARG A 252 28.68 81.34 -64.42
C ARG A 252 27.59 81.21 -65.49
N ASN A 253 26.37 80.86 -65.11
CA ASN A 253 25.25 80.75 -66.04
C ASN A 253 24.88 82.10 -66.67
N GLN A 254 24.93 83.21 -65.93
CA GLN A 254 24.75 84.57 -66.46
C GLN A 254 25.85 84.94 -67.46
N LEU A 255 27.12 84.66 -67.13
CA LEU A 255 28.24 84.88 -68.05
C LEU A 255 28.14 84.01 -69.31
N GLN A 256 27.66 82.76 -69.20
CA GLN A 256 27.39 81.90 -70.35
C GLN A 256 26.25 82.46 -71.23
N GLN A 257 25.21 83.06 -70.64
CA GLN A 257 24.16 83.78 -71.40
C GLN A 257 24.71 85.03 -72.09
N GLN A 258 25.54 85.83 -71.43
CA GLN A 258 26.21 86.98 -72.04
C GLN A 258 27.12 86.55 -73.20
N LEU A 259 27.93 85.51 -73.02
CA LEU A 259 28.78 84.94 -74.06
C LEU A 259 27.96 84.48 -75.28
N HIS A 260 26.81 83.85 -75.05
CA HIS A 260 25.89 83.43 -76.11
C HIS A 260 25.27 84.64 -76.86
N LEU A 261 24.83 85.67 -76.15
CA LEU A 261 24.31 86.91 -76.75
C LEU A 261 25.38 87.65 -77.58
N ILE A 262 26.63 87.70 -77.10
CA ILE A 262 27.75 88.26 -77.86
C ILE A 262 28.01 87.40 -79.12
N ALA A 263 28.03 86.07 -79.00
CA ALA A 263 28.23 85.16 -80.13
C ALA A 263 27.12 85.28 -81.20
N LEU A 264 25.86 85.50 -80.79
CA LEU A 264 24.76 85.84 -81.69
C LEU A 264 24.99 87.19 -82.39
N SER A 265 25.47 88.22 -81.66
CA SER A 265 25.73 89.54 -82.25
C SER A 265 26.79 89.51 -83.37
N MET A 266 27.79 88.61 -83.28
CA MET A 266 28.84 88.47 -84.30
C MET A 266 28.35 87.86 -85.63
N GLN A 267 27.14 87.29 -85.69
CA GLN A 267 26.56 86.80 -86.95
C GLN A 267 26.29 87.93 -87.96
N ALA A 268 26.23 89.19 -87.51
CA ALA A 268 26.11 90.37 -88.38
C ALA A 268 27.45 90.85 -88.96
N GLY A 269 28.59 90.35 -88.48
CA GLY A 269 29.93 90.71 -88.92
C GLY A 269 30.99 90.67 -87.82
N PRO A 270 32.29 90.54 -88.16
CA PRO A 270 33.37 90.42 -87.18
C PRO A 270 33.62 91.75 -86.44
N ASN A 271 33.43 91.75 -85.12
CA ASN A 271 33.72 92.87 -84.23
C ASN A 271 34.94 92.53 -83.34
N PRO A 272 36.10 93.18 -83.51
CA PRO A 272 37.30 92.89 -82.70
C PRO A 272 37.10 93.07 -81.18
N GLY A 273 36.27 94.03 -80.76
CA GLY A 273 35.93 94.23 -79.35
C GLY A 273 35.07 93.11 -78.77
N ALA A 274 34.22 92.48 -79.58
CA ALA A 274 33.43 91.33 -79.17
C ALA A 274 34.32 90.09 -78.96
N VAL A 275 35.33 89.87 -79.82
CA VAL A 275 36.26 88.73 -79.70
C VAL A 275 37.05 88.79 -78.39
N GLU A 276 37.58 89.96 -78.02
CA GLU A 276 38.31 90.14 -76.77
C GLU A 276 37.39 90.03 -75.54
N ALA A 277 36.17 90.57 -75.60
CA ALA A 277 35.17 90.37 -74.55
C ALA A 277 34.81 88.88 -74.37
N MET A 278 34.64 88.13 -75.47
CA MET A 278 34.40 86.69 -75.43
C MET A 278 35.57 85.92 -74.81
N ARG A 279 36.83 86.32 -75.09
CA ARG A 279 38.02 85.73 -74.45
C ARG A 279 37.98 85.93 -72.93
N GLN A 280 37.79 87.17 -72.48
CA GLN A 280 37.76 87.52 -71.06
C GLN A 280 36.61 86.82 -70.32
N ILE A 281 35.40 86.78 -70.90
CA ILE A 281 34.25 86.06 -70.33
C ILE A 281 34.51 84.54 -70.30
N SER A 282 35.14 83.97 -71.33
CA SER A 282 35.49 82.54 -71.35
C SER A 282 36.52 82.17 -70.27
N GLU A 283 37.53 83.03 -70.04
CA GLU A 283 38.49 82.86 -68.95
C GLU A 283 37.85 82.99 -67.56
N GLN A 284 36.85 83.88 -67.40
CA GLN A 284 36.07 83.96 -66.16
C GLN A 284 35.19 82.72 -65.95
N ILE A 285 34.52 82.22 -67.00
CA ILE A 285 33.73 80.97 -66.96
C ILE A 285 34.62 79.77 -66.61
N ALA A 286 35.84 79.70 -67.13
CA ALA A 286 36.81 78.64 -66.80
C ALA A 286 37.16 78.66 -65.29
N ARG A 287 37.59 79.82 -64.77
CA ARG A 287 37.92 79.99 -63.33
C ARG A 287 36.72 79.71 -62.42
N LEU A 288 35.52 80.15 -62.80
CA LEU A 288 34.29 79.83 -62.07
C LEU A 288 33.97 78.33 -62.11
N THR A 289 34.23 77.65 -63.22
CA THR A 289 33.99 76.19 -63.34
C THR A 289 34.95 75.40 -62.46
N GLU A 290 36.22 75.80 -62.39
CA GLU A 290 37.22 75.26 -61.46
C GLU A 290 36.82 75.51 -60.00
N ALA A 291 36.43 76.74 -59.64
CA ALA A 291 35.94 77.05 -58.29
C ALA A 291 34.69 76.24 -57.91
N ILE A 292 33.71 76.11 -58.81
CA ILE A 292 32.51 75.29 -58.62
C ILE A 292 32.87 73.81 -58.44
N HIS A 293 33.89 73.29 -59.15
CA HIS A 293 34.35 71.91 -59.01
C HIS A 293 34.96 71.67 -57.62
N ASN A 294 35.95 72.47 -57.22
CA ASN A 294 36.61 72.35 -55.92
C ASN A 294 35.62 72.49 -54.75
N LEU A 295 34.68 73.44 -54.86
CA LEU A 295 33.63 73.65 -53.86
C LEU A 295 32.59 72.52 -53.85
N SER A 296 32.35 71.85 -55.00
CA SER A 296 31.51 70.65 -55.06
C SER A 296 32.17 69.43 -54.42
N GLU A 297 33.50 69.29 -54.53
CA GLU A 297 34.25 68.26 -53.79
C GLU A 297 34.19 68.51 -52.29
N ARG A 298 34.39 69.75 -51.82
CA ARG A 298 34.27 70.11 -50.40
C ARG A 298 32.85 69.88 -49.85
N VAL A 299 31.81 70.23 -50.61
CA VAL A 299 30.41 69.91 -50.24
C VAL A 299 30.20 68.38 -50.17
N SER A 300 30.80 67.60 -51.06
CA SER A 300 30.70 66.14 -51.03
C SER A 300 31.40 65.54 -49.79
N ASP A 301 32.60 66.01 -49.45
CA ASP A 301 33.35 65.64 -48.25
C ASP A 301 32.55 65.96 -46.96
N LEU A 302 32.11 67.21 -46.80
CA LEU A 302 31.27 67.63 -45.67
C LEU A 302 29.97 66.81 -45.58
N SER A 303 29.32 66.50 -46.71
CA SER A 303 28.14 65.62 -46.74
C SER A 303 28.44 64.19 -46.26
N GLN A 304 29.60 63.63 -46.61
CA GLN A 304 30.03 62.32 -46.10
C GLN A 304 30.39 62.35 -44.61
N GLN A 305 30.98 63.44 -44.11
CA GLN A 305 31.24 63.64 -42.68
C GLN A 305 29.93 63.68 -41.86
N VAL A 306 28.91 64.41 -42.34
CA VAL A 306 27.56 64.40 -41.71
C VAL A 306 26.97 62.99 -41.69
N LYS A 307 27.12 62.20 -42.76
CA LYS A 307 26.63 60.80 -42.78
C LYS A 307 27.37 59.91 -41.78
N ARG A 308 28.71 60.02 -41.65
CA ARG A 308 29.48 59.28 -40.64
C ARG A 308 29.03 59.64 -39.22
N LEU A 309 28.84 60.94 -38.93
CA LEU A 309 28.31 61.41 -37.64
C LEU A 309 26.89 60.89 -37.34
N LEU A 310 26.00 60.84 -38.34
CA LEU A 310 24.66 60.28 -38.17
C LEU A 310 24.70 58.77 -37.91
N ARG A 311 25.49 58.00 -38.65
CA ARG A 311 25.66 56.54 -38.41
C ARG A 311 26.30 56.25 -37.05
N TYR A 312 27.23 57.09 -36.61
CA TYR A 312 27.85 56.98 -35.28
C TYR A 312 26.82 57.17 -34.16
N TRP A 313 25.97 58.21 -34.24
CA TRP A 313 24.87 58.42 -33.30
C TRP A 313 23.82 57.29 -33.33
N GLU A 314 23.44 56.83 -34.52
CA GLU A 314 22.54 55.69 -34.73
C GLU A 314 23.08 54.44 -34.03
N LEU A 315 24.35 54.09 -34.27
CA LEU A 315 24.99 52.91 -33.68
C LEU A 315 25.17 53.01 -32.15
N ILE A 316 25.39 54.21 -31.60
CA ILE A 316 25.38 54.41 -30.13
C ILE A 316 23.99 54.08 -29.57
N GLY A 317 22.91 54.62 -30.17
CA GLY A 317 21.54 54.34 -29.73
C GLY A 317 21.14 52.87 -29.91
N GLU A 318 21.52 52.24 -31.02
CA GLU A 318 21.35 50.80 -31.26
C GLU A 318 22.09 49.94 -30.22
N ALA A 319 23.27 50.36 -29.75
CA ALA A 319 24.06 49.64 -28.78
C ALA A 319 23.57 49.86 -27.35
N GLU A 320 23.21 51.09 -26.97
CA GLU A 320 22.63 51.40 -25.65
C GLU A 320 21.31 50.65 -25.46
N SER A 321 20.39 50.72 -26.44
CA SER A 321 19.09 50.03 -26.37
C SER A 321 19.24 48.51 -26.24
N ARG A 322 20.26 47.91 -26.86
CA ARG A 322 20.56 46.47 -26.72
C ARG A 322 21.21 46.14 -25.38
N LEU A 323 22.12 46.97 -24.88
CA LEU A 323 22.73 46.79 -23.56
C LEU A 323 21.69 46.85 -22.43
N GLU A 324 20.69 47.73 -22.53
CA GLU A 324 19.55 47.78 -21.60
C GLU A 324 18.69 46.50 -21.71
N GLU A 325 18.22 46.14 -22.92
CA GLU A 325 17.39 44.92 -23.14
C GLU A 325 18.08 43.63 -22.67
N HIS A 326 19.39 43.51 -22.88
CA HIS A 326 20.18 42.36 -22.45
C HIS A 326 20.43 42.36 -20.93
N TYR A 327 20.55 43.53 -20.30
CA TYR A 327 20.70 43.62 -18.84
C TYR A 327 19.41 43.21 -18.14
N ASP A 328 18.25 43.73 -18.58
CA ASP A 328 16.96 43.41 -17.96
C ASP A 328 16.62 41.92 -18.10
N TRP A 329 16.95 41.31 -19.25
CA TRP A 329 16.85 39.85 -19.42
C TRP A 329 17.83 39.07 -18.53
N LEU A 330 19.08 39.54 -18.39
CA LEU A 330 20.08 38.88 -17.53
C LEU A 330 19.66 38.92 -16.05
N VAL A 331 19.13 40.04 -15.56
CA VAL A 331 18.54 40.14 -14.21
C VAL A 331 17.33 39.20 -14.07
N SER A 332 16.41 39.21 -15.04
CA SER A 332 15.24 38.32 -15.01
C SER A 332 15.61 36.83 -14.95
N ARG A 333 16.71 36.42 -15.60
CA ARG A 333 17.20 35.03 -15.57
C ARG A 333 18.01 34.73 -14.31
N GLN A 334 18.74 35.71 -13.77
CA GLN A 334 19.42 35.60 -12.48
C GLN A 334 18.42 35.40 -11.33
N ASP A 335 17.33 36.18 -11.29
CA ASP A 335 16.28 36.05 -10.27
C ASP A 335 15.55 34.72 -10.36
N SER A 336 15.33 34.23 -11.60
CA SER A 336 14.76 32.91 -11.89
C SER A 336 15.68 31.79 -11.39
N ALA A 337 16.92 31.70 -11.90
CA ALA A 337 17.93 30.73 -11.46
C ALA A 337 18.16 30.77 -9.95
N GLY A 338 18.28 31.95 -9.36
CA GLY A 338 18.41 32.14 -7.91
C GLY A 338 17.20 31.61 -7.13
N THR A 339 15.99 31.72 -7.67
CA THR A 339 14.79 31.15 -7.04
C THR A 339 14.84 29.62 -7.06
N HIS A 340 15.13 29.02 -8.21
CA HIS A 340 15.30 27.57 -8.33
C HIS A 340 16.44 27.03 -7.44
N LEU A 341 17.57 27.74 -7.33
CA LEU A 341 18.67 27.40 -6.40
C LEU A 341 18.26 27.50 -4.93
N ARG A 342 17.47 28.50 -4.54
CA ARG A 342 16.97 28.67 -3.16
C ARG A 342 15.94 27.58 -2.81
N GLU A 343 15.07 27.20 -3.74
CA GLU A 343 14.16 26.06 -3.58
C GLU A 343 14.92 24.73 -3.46
N ALA A 344 15.88 24.47 -4.35
CA ALA A 344 16.75 23.30 -4.27
C ALA A 344 17.54 23.22 -2.94
N ARG A 345 17.99 24.37 -2.43
CA ARG A 345 18.69 24.49 -1.15
C ARG A 345 17.80 24.12 0.04
N GLU A 346 16.55 24.58 0.07
CA GLU A 346 15.60 24.26 1.15
C GLU A 346 15.24 22.77 1.14
N ILE A 347 15.02 22.17 -0.03
CA ILE A 347 14.81 20.71 -0.15
C ILE A 347 16.06 19.94 0.30
N ASN A 348 17.27 20.41 -0.04
CA ASN A 348 18.53 19.82 0.41
C ASN A 348 18.79 19.97 1.93
N GLU A 349 18.29 21.04 2.54
CA GLU A 349 18.31 21.25 3.99
C GLU A 349 17.32 20.31 4.71
N GLN A 350 16.15 20.05 4.13
CA GLN A 350 15.20 19.05 4.63
C GLN A 350 15.74 17.63 4.50
N LEU A 351 16.40 17.30 3.38
CA LEU A 351 17.18 16.07 3.22
C LEU A 351 18.24 15.94 4.31
N ARG A 352 19.01 17.01 4.59
CA ARG A 352 20.04 16.97 5.64
C ARG A 352 19.44 16.64 7.00
N ARG A 353 18.37 17.32 7.42
CA ARG A 353 17.74 17.06 8.74
C ARG A 353 17.25 15.63 8.89
N LYS A 354 16.54 15.09 7.88
CA LYS A 354 16.13 13.66 7.90
C LYS A 354 17.34 12.71 7.94
N THR A 355 18.42 13.04 7.24
CA THR A 355 19.68 12.26 7.23
C THR A 355 20.46 12.36 8.56
N GLU A 356 20.31 13.48 9.29
CA GLU A 356 20.89 13.71 10.63
C GLU A 356 20.04 13.10 11.76
N GLU A 357 18.72 13.00 11.57
CA GLU A 357 17.76 12.35 12.48
C GLU A 357 17.68 10.83 12.28
N ALA A 358 18.07 10.35 11.10
CA ALA A 358 18.10 8.94 10.70
C ALA A 358 18.97 8.06 11.61
N GLN A 359 18.47 6.86 11.91
CA GLN A 359 19.19 5.87 12.72
C GLN A 359 19.81 4.76 11.87
N GLU A 360 19.30 4.53 10.67
CA GLU A 360 19.75 3.42 9.82
C GLU A 360 20.85 3.83 8.85
N ALA A 361 21.86 2.97 8.68
CA ALA A 361 23.05 3.26 7.88
C ALA A 361 22.72 3.49 6.38
N ALA A 362 21.62 2.92 5.89
CA ALA A 362 21.11 3.16 4.55
C ALA A 362 20.68 4.63 4.35
N GLU A 363 19.95 5.20 5.31
CA GLU A 363 19.49 6.58 5.30
C GLU A 363 20.67 7.55 5.46
N GLN A 364 21.59 7.27 6.40
CA GLN A 364 22.77 8.09 6.65
C GLN A 364 23.76 8.14 5.46
N SER A 365 23.62 7.26 4.46
CA SER A 365 24.48 7.23 3.27
C SER A 365 24.09 8.23 2.17
N ILE A 366 22.98 8.95 2.33
CA ILE A 366 22.36 9.79 1.29
C ILE A 366 23.20 11.03 0.92
N PRO A 367 23.39 11.34 -0.38
CA PRO A 367 24.19 12.48 -0.81
C PRO A 367 23.48 13.83 -0.57
N VAL A 368 23.91 14.54 0.47
CA VAL A 368 23.53 15.93 0.77
C VAL A 368 24.59 16.90 0.23
N TYR A 369 24.20 17.91 -0.55
CA TYR A 369 25.13 18.92 -1.04
C TYR A 369 25.48 19.95 0.05
N PRO A 370 26.72 20.49 0.09
CA PRO A 370 27.08 21.55 1.05
C PRO A 370 26.19 22.78 0.90
N GLY A 371 25.78 23.39 2.02
CA GLY A 371 24.89 24.56 2.00
C GLY A 371 25.46 25.79 1.27
N SER A 372 26.79 25.86 1.08
CA SER A 372 27.43 26.92 0.29
C SER A 372 27.29 26.73 -1.21
N PHE A 373 27.21 25.49 -1.73
CA PHE A 373 27.16 25.23 -3.19
C PHE A 373 26.08 26.07 -3.90
N PHE A 374 24.89 26.14 -3.30
CA PHE A 374 23.77 26.93 -3.82
C PHE A 374 24.06 28.44 -3.78
N THR A 375 24.62 28.97 -2.69
CA THR A 375 24.95 30.40 -2.57
C THR A 375 26.13 30.80 -3.43
N ASP A 376 27.13 29.93 -3.56
CA ASP A 376 28.34 30.18 -4.34
C ASP A 376 27.98 30.24 -5.83
N THR A 377 27.04 29.39 -6.27
CA THR A 377 26.44 29.44 -7.63
C THR A 377 25.60 30.71 -7.85
N GLU A 378 24.75 31.08 -6.88
CA GLU A 378 23.92 32.30 -6.94
C GLU A 378 24.79 33.59 -6.97
N ILE A 379 25.88 33.62 -6.19
CA ILE A 379 26.88 34.69 -6.20
C ILE A 379 27.63 34.74 -7.54
N GLY A 380 28.04 33.58 -8.09
CA GLY A 380 28.72 33.52 -9.39
C GLY A 380 27.87 34.04 -10.55
N ALA A 381 26.58 33.68 -10.58
CA ALA A 381 25.63 34.24 -11.55
C ALA A 381 25.46 35.76 -11.35
N SER A 382 25.33 36.21 -10.10
CA SER A 382 25.22 37.63 -9.75
C SER A 382 26.48 38.44 -10.13
N GLU A 383 27.66 37.84 -10.03
CA GLU A 383 28.93 38.46 -10.46
C GLU A 383 28.93 38.75 -11.96
N ALA A 384 28.52 37.76 -12.78
CA ALA A 384 28.41 37.93 -14.23
C ALA A 384 27.43 39.05 -14.61
N VAL A 385 26.25 39.11 -13.99
CA VAL A 385 25.27 40.19 -14.24
C VAL A 385 25.80 41.55 -13.76
N GLY A 386 26.49 41.59 -12.61
CA GLY A 386 27.14 42.79 -12.09
C GLY A 386 28.21 43.36 -13.03
N GLN A 387 29.04 42.50 -13.63
CA GLN A 387 30.03 42.92 -14.62
C GLN A 387 29.38 43.42 -15.93
N PHE A 388 28.28 42.81 -16.39
CA PHE A 388 27.50 43.35 -17.51
C PHE A 388 26.86 44.70 -17.17
N GLY A 389 26.39 44.87 -15.93
CA GLY A 389 25.92 46.15 -15.40
C GLY A 389 26.99 47.24 -15.42
N ALA A 390 28.23 46.90 -15.07
CA ALA A 390 29.37 47.81 -15.14
C ALA A 390 29.74 48.17 -16.60
N LEU A 391 29.65 47.22 -17.54
CA LEU A 391 29.81 47.48 -18.98
C LEU A 391 28.73 48.46 -19.49
N ARG A 392 27.45 48.20 -19.18
CA ARG A 392 26.32 49.07 -19.52
C ARG A 392 26.48 50.48 -18.96
N ALA A 393 26.82 50.62 -17.68
CA ALA A 393 27.07 51.91 -17.05
C ALA A 393 28.28 52.64 -17.65
N SER A 394 29.35 51.91 -18.01
CA SER A 394 30.51 52.45 -18.75
C SER A 394 30.17 52.90 -20.17
N PHE A 395 29.14 52.32 -20.81
CA PHE A 395 28.66 52.72 -22.13
C PHE A 395 27.76 53.95 -22.05
N ARG A 396 26.76 53.96 -21.15
CA ARG A 396 25.86 55.09 -20.94
C ARG A 396 26.54 56.37 -20.40
N THR A 397 27.73 56.24 -19.83
CA THR A 397 28.59 57.38 -19.44
C THR A 397 29.55 57.84 -20.56
N MET A 398 29.37 57.36 -21.78
CA MET A 398 30.07 57.86 -22.97
C MET A 398 29.35 59.12 -23.50
N GLU A 399 29.89 60.29 -23.15
CA GLU A 399 29.62 61.53 -23.89
C GLU A 399 30.16 61.42 -25.34
N LEU A 400 29.89 62.40 -26.21
CA LEU A 400 30.35 62.38 -27.62
C LEU A 400 31.88 62.52 -27.72
N ALA A 401 32.59 61.44 -27.43
CA ALA A 401 34.01 61.30 -27.64
C ALA A 401 34.31 61.03 -29.12
N THR A 402 35.33 61.69 -29.64
CA THR A 402 35.87 61.52 -31.00
C THR A 402 37.39 61.61 -30.94
N GLY A 403 38.10 61.10 -31.95
CA GLY A 403 39.57 61.08 -31.91
C GLY A 403 40.13 60.34 -30.69
N SER A 404 41.11 60.95 -29.99
CA SER A 404 41.85 60.35 -28.87
C SER A 404 40.97 59.90 -27.70
N ASP A 405 39.89 60.60 -27.43
CA ASP A 405 39.08 60.37 -26.24
C ASP A 405 38.23 59.10 -26.42
N PHE A 406 37.80 58.83 -27.66
CA PHE A 406 37.13 57.58 -28.00
C PHE A 406 38.05 56.37 -27.83
N VAL A 407 39.34 56.46 -28.18
CA VAL A 407 40.31 55.35 -28.04
C VAL A 407 40.37 54.84 -26.60
N ASN A 408 40.36 55.76 -25.63
CA ASN A 408 40.39 55.44 -24.21
C ASN A 408 39.08 54.78 -23.73
N ILE A 409 37.92 55.25 -24.21
CA ILE A 409 36.61 54.69 -23.87
C ILE A 409 36.43 53.30 -24.51
N HIS A 410 36.78 53.13 -25.79
CA HIS A 410 36.78 51.84 -26.48
C HIS A 410 37.62 50.80 -25.73
N GLY A 411 38.86 51.16 -25.35
CA GLY A 411 39.71 50.27 -24.55
C GLY A 411 39.11 49.92 -23.17
N ARG A 412 38.32 50.80 -22.57
CA ARG A 412 37.58 50.51 -21.32
C ARG A 412 36.42 49.54 -21.56
N LEU A 413 35.64 49.76 -22.62
CA LEU A 413 34.49 48.92 -22.99
C LEU A 413 34.90 47.50 -23.39
N VAL A 414 35.96 47.35 -24.19
CA VAL A 414 36.51 46.03 -24.56
C VAL A 414 36.91 45.23 -23.32
N ARG A 415 37.71 45.82 -22.41
CA ARG A 415 38.12 45.12 -21.18
C ARG A 415 36.96 44.72 -20.27
N LEU A 416 35.90 45.52 -20.21
CA LEU A 416 34.69 45.19 -19.44
C LEU A 416 33.87 44.07 -20.09
N ALA A 417 33.79 44.04 -21.42
CA ALA A 417 33.15 42.95 -22.15
C ALA A 417 33.96 41.64 -22.07
N GLU A 418 35.29 41.71 -22.10
CA GLU A 418 36.20 40.57 -21.91
C GLU A 418 36.10 40.01 -20.49
N ALA A 419 36.12 40.86 -19.46
CA ALA A 419 35.92 40.44 -18.07
C ALA A 419 34.58 39.70 -17.91
N TRP A 420 33.48 40.33 -18.34
CA TRP A 420 32.15 39.72 -18.27
C TRP A 420 32.06 38.38 -18.98
N ARG A 421 32.65 38.26 -20.18
CA ARG A 421 32.71 36.99 -20.92
C ARG A 421 33.48 35.92 -20.15
N ASN A 422 34.63 36.27 -19.58
CA ASN A 422 35.48 35.34 -18.86
C ASN A 422 34.78 34.84 -17.59
N THR A 423 34.27 35.74 -16.74
CA THR A 423 33.48 35.35 -15.55
C THR A 423 32.24 34.53 -15.95
N SER A 424 31.52 34.88 -17.02
CA SER A 424 30.40 34.05 -17.50
C SER A 424 30.85 32.64 -17.89
N HIS A 425 31.98 32.51 -18.59
CA HIS A 425 32.53 31.22 -18.99
C HIS A 425 33.02 30.38 -17.80
N ASP A 426 33.71 31.00 -16.85
CA ASP A 426 34.27 30.33 -15.67
C ASP A 426 33.15 29.82 -14.75
N GLN A 427 32.14 30.65 -14.47
CA GLN A 427 30.98 30.27 -13.67
C GLN A 427 30.13 29.18 -14.36
N TRP A 428 29.95 29.25 -15.69
CA TRP A 428 29.35 28.16 -16.47
C TRP A 428 30.18 26.87 -16.40
N SER A 429 31.51 26.97 -16.48
CA SER A 429 32.42 25.82 -16.43
C SER A 429 32.33 25.08 -15.08
N ILE A 430 32.24 25.82 -13.97
CA ILE A 430 31.99 25.29 -12.63
C ILE A 430 30.65 24.55 -12.59
N TRP A 431 29.56 25.21 -12.99
CA TRP A 431 28.21 24.62 -12.98
C TRP A 431 28.12 23.36 -13.85
N ASN A 432 28.54 23.43 -15.11
CA ASN A 432 28.48 22.30 -16.05
C ASN A 432 29.33 21.11 -15.57
N THR A 433 30.47 21.34 -14.91
CA THR A 433 31.31 20.26 -14.35
C THR A 433 30.65 19.55 -13.17
N PHE A 434 29.80 20.25 -12.41
CA PHE A 434 28.92 19.64 -11.40
C PHE A 434 27.74 18.91 -12.05
N ASP A 435 27.01 19.60 -12.94
CA ASP A 435 25.76 19.11 -13.54
C ASP A 435 25.96 17.84 -14.39
N GLN A 436 27.08 17.74 -15.14
CA GLN A 436 27.40 16.52 -15.87
C GLN A 436 27.64 15.32 -14.95
N LYS A 437 28.26 15.51 -13.78
CA LYS A 437 28.45 14.43 -12.79
C LYS A 437 27.15 14.03 -12.14
N ARG A 438 26.35 15.01 -11.71
CA ARG A 438 25.00 14.86 -11.14
C ARG A 438 24.12 14.02 -12.06
N LYS A 439 24.00 14.41 -13.33
CA LYS A 439 23.22 13.70 -14.36
C LYS A 439 23.78 12.31 -14.67
N GLN A 440 25.10 12.12 -14.69
CA GLN A 440 25.69 10.79 -14.86
C GLN A 440 25.37 9.87 -13.67
N GLN A 441 25.45 10.38 -12.44
CA GLN A 441 25.12 9.62 -11.22
C GLN A 441 23.64 9.25 -11.18
N GLN A 442 22.75 10.18 -11.51
CA GLN A 442 21.31 9.94 -11.62
C GLN A 442 20.99 8.88 -12.69
N ALA A 443 21.55 9.01 -13.90
CA ALA A 443 21.30 8.06 -14.99
C ALA A 443 21.80 6.62 -14.69
N GLU A 444 22.94 6.48 -13.99
CA GLU A 444 23.42 5.16 -13.56
C GLU A 444 22.58 4.61 -12.39
N ALA A 445 22.07 5.47 -11.50
CA ALA A 445 21.14 5.05 -10.43
C ALA A 445 19.80 4.54 -11.00
N GLU A 446 19.16 5.26 -11.93
CA GLU A 446 17.93 4.81 -12.60
C GLU A 446 18.13 3.46 -13.32
N LYS A 447 19.25 3.32 -14.04
CA LYS A 447 19.64 2.06 -14.68
C LYS A 447 19.84 0.91 -13.70
N GLN A 448 20.32 1.19 -12.49
CA GLN A 448 20.47 0.17 -11.44
C GLN A 448 19.14 -0.15 -10.75
N LYS A 449 18.24 0.82 -10.57
CA LYS A 449 16.86 0.57 -10.07
C LYS A 449 16.14 -0.42 -10.98
N ALA A 450 16.08 -0.11 -12.28
CA ALA A 450 15.46 -0.97 -13.28
C ALA A 450 16.07 -2.38 -13.34
N ALA A 451 17.37 -2.53 -13.06
CA ALA A 451 18.04 -3.83 -13.05
C ALA A 451 17.72 -4.69 -11.81
N GLU A 452 17.59 -4.10 -10.61
CA GLU A 452 17.17 -4.83 -9.41
C GLU A 452 15.63 -5.04 -9.41
N GLU A 453 14.86 -4.19 -10.10
CA GLU A 453 13.43 -4.41 -10.43
C GLU A 453 13.28 -5.61 -11.39
N GLU A 454 13.93 -5.63 -12.55
CA GLU A 454 13.91 -6.77 -13.49
C GLU A 454 14.34 -8.07 -12.80
N ARG A 455 15.39 -8.01 -11.97
CA ARG A 455 15.84 -9.14 -11.15
C ARG A 455 14.75 -9.64 -10.20
N THR A 456 13.96 -8.74 -9.62
CA THR A 456 12.83 -9.10 -8.74
C THR A 456 11.69 -9.71 -9.55
N GLU A 457 11.34 -9.14 -10.71
CA GLU A 457 10.33 -9.71 -11.63
C GLU A 457 10.71 -11.14 -12.09
N GLN A 458 11.97 -11.37 -12.45
CA GLN A 458 12.49 -12.70 -12.82
C GLN A 458 12.36 -13.74 -11.69
N VAL A 459 12.37 -13.29 -10.43
CA VAL A 459 12.18 -14.14 -9.24
C VAL A 459 10.70 -14.35 -8.93
N LEU A 460 9.86 -13.32 -9.10
CA LEU A 460 8.40 -13.42 -8.98
C LEU A 460 7.83 -14.37 -10.05
N GLY A 461 8.32 -14.31 -11.29
CA GLY A 461 7.94 -15.25 -12.36
C GLY A 461 8.24 -16.72 -12.03
N GLN A 462 9.38 -17.00 -11.39
CA GLN A 462 9.76 -18.35 -10.92
C GLN A 462 8.85 -18.93 -9.82
N LEU A 463 7.95 -18.13 -9.24
CA LEU A 463 6.95 -18.65 -8.28
C LEU A 463 5.93 -19.57 -8.95
N GLN A 464 5.66 -19.39 -10.25
CA GLN A 464 4.68 -20.20 -10.99
C GLN A 464 5.08 -21.69 -11.02
N ASP A 465 6.39 -21.99 -11.10
CA ASP A 465 6.95 -23.35 -11.05
C ASP A 465 6.72 -24.06 -9.70
N LEU A 466 6.36 -23.32 -8.65
CA LEU A 466 6.17 -23.83 -7.28
C LEU A 466 4.70 -23.90 -6.85
N LEU A 467 3.77 -23.47 -7.69
CA LEU A 467 2.34 -23.62 -7.45
C LEU A 467 1.96 -25.11 -7.37
N TYR A 468 0.91 -25.44 -6.63
CA TYR A 468 0.55 -26.83 -6.41
C TYR A 468 -0.13 -27.43 -7.64
N GLN A 469 0.40 -28.54 -8.14
CA GLN A 469 -0.22 -29.30 -9.22
C GLN A 469 -1.38 -30.13 -8.67
N CYS A 470 -2.57 -29.54 -8.70
CA CYS A 470 -3.81 -30.15 -8.25
C CYS A 470 -4.08 -31.50 -8.94
N PRO A 471 -4.15 -32.62 -8.21
CA PRO A 471 -4.30 -33.95 -8.79
C PRO A 471 -5.76 -34.21 -9.22
N GLY A 472 -6.15 -33.59 -10.34
CA GLY A 472 -7.51 -33.60 -10.88
C GLY A 472 -8.32 -32.40 -10.40
N GLU A 473 -8.56 -31.42 -11.29
CA GLU A 473 -9.52 -30.35 -11.04
C GLU A 473 -10.96 -30.86 -11.18
N ASP A 474 -11.41 -31.68 -10.23
CA ASP A 474 -12.82 -32.04 -10.11
C ASP A 474 -13.63 -30.82 -9.66
N GLN A 475 -14.03 -30.00 -10.64
CA GLN A 475 -15.08 -29.00 -10.48
C GLN A 475 -16.36 -29.61 -9.90
N GLU A 476 -16.54 -30.93 -10.01
CA GLU A 476 -17.61 -31.70 -9.37
C GLU A 476 -17.51 -31.67 -7.84
N GLN A 477 -16.34 -31.97 -7.27
CA GLN A 477 -16.10 -31.92 -5.82
C GLN A 477 -16.38 -30.51 -5.29
N TYR A 478 -15.85 -29.47 -5.95
CA TYR A 478 -16.08 -28.08 -5.57
C TYR A 478 -17.54 -27.63 -5.74
N ARG A 479 -18.27 -28.10 -6.77
CA ARG A 479 -19.71 -27.84 -6.91
C ARG A 479 -20.54 -28.52 -5.81
N GLN A 480 -20.16 -29.74 -5.39
CA GLN A 480 -20.80 -30.43 -4.26
C GLN A 480 -20.50 -29.72 -2.93
N LEU A 481 -19.24 -29.33 -2.70
CA LEU A 481 -18.83 -28.53 -1.55
C LEU A 481 -19.57 -27.19 -1.46
N ARG A 482 -19.75 -26.49 -2.58
CA ARG A 482 -20.54 -25.26 -2.65
C ARG A 482 -22.02 -25.50 -2.29
N GLY A 483 -22.59 -26.64 -2.67
CA GLY A 483 -23.94 -27.04 -2.26
C GLY A 483 -24.06 -27.30 -0.75
N HIS A 484 -23.07 -27.97 -0.14
CA HIS A 484 -22.98 -28.13 1.31
C HIS A 484 -22.75 -26.80 2.02
N TYR A 485 -21.95 -25.89 1.45
CA TYR A 485 -21.71 -24.56 1.99
C TYR A 485 -22.98 -23.71 2.02
N GLN A 486 -23.77 -23.73 0.94
CA GLN A 486 -25.08 -23.07 0.89
C GLN A 486 -26.05 -23.58 1.96
N LEU A 487 -26.02 -24.88 2.27
CA LEU A 487 -26.84 -25.49 3.32
C LEU A 487 -26.52 -24.95 4.72
N TYR A 488 -25.25 -24.65 5.03
CA TYR A 488 -24.81 -24.22 6.37
C TYR A 488 -24.60 -22.71 6.54
N ALA A 489 -24.18 -22.00 5.49
CA ALA A 489 -24.01 -20.55 5.50
C ALA A 489 -25.36 -19.80 5.45
N GLY A 490 -26.32 -20.34 4.70
CA GLY A 490 -27.57 -19.66 4.35
C GLY A 490 -27.48 -18.83 3.06
N GLU A 491 -28.48 -17.98 2.82
CA GLU A 491 -28.64 -17.26 1.54
C GLU A 491 -27.58 -16.17 1.27
N GLN A 492 -26.84 -15.72 2.29
CA GLN A 492 -25.78 -14.73 2.14
C GLN A 492 -24.44 -15.40 1.77
N ILE A 493 -24.23 -15.56 0.46
CA ILE A 493 -22.93 -15.93 -0.11
C ILE A 493 -22.16 -14.65 -0.43
N ASP A 494 -21.25 -14.25 0.46
CA ASP A 494 -20.26 -13.24 0.11
C ASP A 494 -19.33 -13.80 -0.97
N THR A 495 -19.15 -13.07 -2.08
CA THR A 495 -18.17 -13.44 -3.11
C THR A 495 -16.76 -13.20 -2.57
N VAL A 496 -16.10 -14.27 -2.13
CA VAL A 496 -14.67 -14.25 -1.79
C VAL A 496 -13.89 -13.91 -3.06
N GLN A 497 -13.19 -12.78 -3.07
CA GLN A 497 -12.27 -12.45 -4.16
C GLN A 497 -10.99 -13.30 -4.04
N GLU A 498 -10.47 -13.77 -5.16
CA GLU A 498 -9.09 -14.27 -5.21
C GLU A 498 -8.13 -13.13 -4.85
N SER A 499 -7.09 -13.44 -4.08
CA SER A 499 -6.01 -12.51 -3.79
C SER A 499 -5.03 -12.46 -4.97
N ASP A 500 -4.52 -11.26 -5.30
CA ASP A 500 -3.58 -11.13 -6.43
C ASP A 500 -2.34 -12.00 -6.21
N GLN A 501 -1.97 -12.74 -7.26
CA GLN A 501 -0.80 -13.63 -7.31
C GLN A 501 0.50 -12.80 -7.32
N PRO A 502 1.47 -13.03 -6.41
CA PRO A 502 2.74 -12.30 -6.39
C PRO A 502 3.54 -12.38 -7.70
N ALA A 503 3.37 -13.47 -8.46
CA ALA A 503 3.98 -13.64 -9.78
C ALA A 503 3.52 -12.64 -10.85
N ASN A 504 2.44 -11.89 -10.59
CA ASN A 504 1.83 -10.92 -11.51
C ASN A 504 1.80 -9.48 -10.91
N MET A 505 2.50 -9.23 -9.80
CA MET A 505 2.54 -7.90 -9.16
C MET A 505 3.70 -7.06 -9.68
N GLU A 506 3.48 -5.74 -9.78
CA GLU A 506 4.57 -4.75 -9.88
C GLU A 506 5.47 -4.83 -8.63
N VAL A 507 6.78 -4.59 -8.79
CA VAL A 507 7.79 -4.80 -7.74
C VAL A 507 7.49 -4.01 -6.45
N ASP A 508 7.16 -2.72 -6.56
CA ASP A 508 6.79 -1.89 -5.40
C ASP A 508 5.46 -2.32 -4.76
N ALA A 509 4.52 -2.86 -5.55
CA ALA A 509 3.26 -3.40 -5.03
C ALA A 509 3.48 -4.71 -4.26
N ALA A 510 4.31 -5.62 -4.79
CA ALA A 510 4.73 -6.85 -4.10
C ALA A 510 5.43 -6.53 -2.78
N GLY A 511 6.39 -5.59 -2.79
CA GLY A 511 7.03 -5.09 -1.58
C GLY A 511 6.01 -4.47 -0.59
N SER A 512 5.10 -3.62 -1.07
CA SER A 512 4.11 -2.98 -0.19
C SER A 512 3.15 -3.98 0.45
N LYS A 513 2.70 -4.99 -0.29
CA LYS A 513 1.79 -6.04 0.19
C LYS A 513 2.47 -7.01 1.16
N ALA A 514 3.78 -7.21 1.00
CA ALA A 514 4.62 -7.96 1.94
C ALA A 514 4.72 -7.26 3.30
N PHE A 515 5.03 -5.95 3.30
CA PHE A 515 5.10 -5.18 4.55
C PHE A 515 3.72 -4.98 5.20
N SER A 516 2.64 -4.72 4.45
CA SER A 516 1.31 -4.57 5.04
C SER A 516 0.82 -5.86 5.72
N LEU A 517 1.07 -7.03 5.11
CA LEU A 517 0.75 -8.33 5.70
C LEU A 517 1.57 -8.60 6.99
N ALA A 518 2.82 -8.13 7.04
CA ALA A 518 3.65 -8.20 8.26
C ALA A 518 3.13 -7.29 9.39
N ASP A 519 2.69 -6.08 9.06
CA ASP A 519 2.08 -5.15 10.02
C ASP A 519 0.71 -5.68 10.52
N GLU A 520 -0.09 -6.30 9.65
CA GLU A 520 -1.35 -6.98 10.01
C GLU A 520 -1.15 -8.16 10.99
N ILE A 521 -0.10 -8.97 10.80
CA ILE A 521 0.25 -10.06 11.73
C ILE A 521 0.48 -9.52 13.14
N THR A 522 1.25 -8.45 13.26
CA THR A 522 1.58 -7.81 14.54
C THR A 522 0.31 -7.39 15.31
N GLY A 523 -0.68 -6.84 14.61
CA GLY A 523 -1.96 -6.47 15.24
C GLY A 523 -2.85 -7.68 15.59
N ALA A 524 -2.91 -8.69 14.73
CA ALA A 524 -3.85 -9.81 14.87
C ALA A 524 -3.47 -10.81 15.98
N LEU A 525 -2.17 -10.98 16.28
CA LEU A 525 -1.68 -11.96 17.26
C LEU A 525 -2.10 -11.66 18.71
N LEU A 526 -2.34 -10.38 19.05
CA LEU A 526 -2.74 -9.95 20.41
C LEU A 526 -4.08 -10.54 20.91
N GLY A 527 -4.89 -11.14 20.02
CA GLY A 527 -6.14 -11.83 20.36
C GLY A 527 -6.18 -13.33 20.00
N ALA A 528 -5.05 -13.93 19.63
CA ALA A 528 -5.05 -15.24 18.95
C ALA A 528 -5.26 -16.46 19.87
N ARG A 529 -4.97 -16.37 21.19
CA ARG A 529 -4.95 -17.53 22.10
C ARG A 529 -6.25 -18.34 22.09
N ASP A 530 -7.40 -17.69 22.09
CA ASP A 530 -8.70 -18.39 22.18
C ASP A 530 -9.14 -18.98 20.82
N LYS A 531 -8.52 -18.54 19.71
CA LYS A 531 -8.63 -19.14 18.35
C LYS A 531 -7.71 -20.36 18.15
N ALA A 532 -6.77 -20.62 19.06
CA ALA A 532 -5.76 -21.67 18.94
C ALA A 532 -6.37 -23.06 18.76
N TYR A 533 -7.42 -23.37 19.53
CA TYR A 533 -8.11 -24.66 19.47
C TYR A 533 -8.70 -24.96 18.10
N VAL A 534 -9.33 -23.98 17.45
CA VAL A 534 -9.88 -24.18 16.09
C VAL A 534 -8.76 -24.42 15.08
N SER A 535 -7.64 -23.71 15.22
CA SER A 535 -6.50 -23.83 14.33
C SER A 535 -5.85 -25.23 14.42
N GLU A 536 -5.67 -25.75 15.63
CA GLU A 536 -5.21 -27.14 15.83
C GLU A 536 -6.26 -28.18 15.45
N TYR A 537 -7.57 -27.92 15.60
CA TYR A 537 -8.59 -28.85 15.13
C TYR A 537 -8.47 -29.05 13.62
N VAL A 538 -8.41 -27.95 12.86
CA VAL A 538 -8.31 -27.98 11.39
C VAL A 538 -7.11 -28.81 10.98
N LEU A 539 -5.93 -28.48 11.50
CA LEU A 539 -4.66 -29.06 11.05
C LEU A 539 -4.33 -30.42 11.68
N ASN A 540 -5.22 -30.98 12.50
CA ASN A 540 -5.11 -32.36 13.00
C ASN A 540 -6.27 -33.27 12.54
N LYS A 541 -7.43 -32.72 12.16
CA LYS A 541 -8.59 -33.47 11.62
C LYS A 541 -8.70 -33.46 10.09
N PHE A 542 -8.06 -32.51 9.40
CA PHE A 542 -8.12 -32.35 7.95
C PHE A 542 -6.73 -32.31 7.31
N THR A 543 -6.70 -32.47 5.99
CA THR A 543 -5.49 -32.53 5.15
C THR A 543 -5.06 -31.15 4.65
N TYR A 544 -3.82 -31.06 4.15
CA TYR A 544 -3.18 -29.83 3.66
C TYR A 544 -2.02 -30.18 2.70
N ARG A 545 -1.47 -29.21 1.94
CA ARG A 545 -0.52 -29.47 0.82
C ARG A 545 0.58 -30.47 1.13
N THR A 546 1.20 -30.35 2.31
CA THR A 546 2.35 -31.15 2.75
C THR A 546 1.96 -32.21 3.79
N PHE A 547 0.75 -32.76 3.71
CA PHE A 547 0.30 -33.83 4.60
C PHE A 547 0.79 -35.21 4.09
N GLU A 548 1.61 -35.88 4.90
CA GLU A 548 2.28 -37.15 4.56
C GLU A 548 1.42 -38.40 4.85
N GLY A 549 0.14 -38.26 5.20
CA GLY A 549 -0.72 -39.38 5.63
C GLY A 549 -0.45 -39.88 7.05
N LEU A 550 0.62 -39.42 7.70
CA LEU A 550 1.01 -39.82 9.06
C LEU A 550 0.17 -39.08 10.11
N SER A 551 -0.90 -39.71 10.57
CA SER A 551 -1.73 -39.22 11.69
C SER A 551 -2.25 -40.37 12.57
N HIS A 552 -2.50 -40.07 13.84
CA HIS A 552 -3.21 -40.94 14.78
C HIS A 552 -4.68 -40.54 14.97
N GLU A 553 -5.12 -39.41 14.39
CA GLU A 553 -6.50 -38.96 14.50
C GLU A 553 -7.44 -39.75 13.59
N LYS A 554 -8.59 -40.17 14.15
CA LYS A 554 -9.52 -41.10 13.48
C LYS A 554 -10.07 -40.58 12.15
N ALA A 555 -10.10 -39.26 11.96
CA ALA A 555 -10.57 -38.62 10.73
C ALA A 555 -9.80 -39.12 9.49
N HIS A 556 -8.47 -39.26 9.60
CA HIS A 556 -7.59 -39.69 8.48
C HIS A 556 -7.72 -41.17 8.10
N ASN A 557 -8.52 -41.94 8.84
CA ASN A 557 -8.93 -43.29 8.42
C ASN A 557 -10.18 -43.27 7.51
N ARG A 558 -10.67 -42.08 7.14
CA ARG A 558 -11.86 -41.87 6.28
C ARG A 558 -11.44 -41.28 4.93
N ALA A 559 -12.39 -41.20 4.00
CA ALA A 559 -12.17 -40.52 2.74
C ALA A 559 -12.25 -38.99 2.96
N HIS A 560 -11.19 -38.28 2.58
CA HIS A 560 -11.17 -36.83 2.53
C HIS A 560 -11.51 -36.38 1.11
N MET A 561 -12.51 -35.50 0.94
CA MET A 561 -12.97 -35.14 -0.39
C MET A 561 -11.95 -34.25 -1.12
N LEU A 562 -11.30 -33.31 -0.42
CA LEU A 562 -10.23 -32.47 -0.98
C LEU A 562 -8.85 -32.96 -0.50
N ALA A 563 -8.33 -34.03 -1.10
CA ALA A 563 -7.06 -34.62 -0.69
C ALA A 563 -5.90 -33.61 -0.70
N ASN A 564 -5.27 -33.42 0.47
CA ASN A 564 -4.15 -32.50 0.72
C ASN A 564 -4.48 -31.01 0.51
N GLN A 565 -5.70 -30.57 0.83
CA GLN A 565 -6.13 -29.18 0.60
C GLN A 565 -7.13 -28.57 1.61
N GLU A 566 -7.77 -29.40 2.43
CA GLU A 566 -8.93 -28.97 3.23
C GLU A 566 -8.65 -27.78 4.16
N ALA A 567 -7.45 -27.69 4.74
CA ALA A 567 -7.07 -26.55 5.59
C ALA A 567 -7.01 -25.22 4.80
N GLU A 568 -6.42 -25.24 3.60
CA GLU A 568 -6.39 -24.10 2.69
C GLU A 568 -7.81 -23.70 2.25
N TYR A 569 -8.70 -24.67 2.00
CA TYR A 569 -10.11 -24.38 1.74
C TYR A 569 -10.84 -23.79 2.97
N VAL A 570 -10.51 -24.21 4.19
CA VAL A 570 -11.09 -23.60 5.41
C VAL A 570 -10.68 -22.14 5.55
N ILE A 571 -9.40 -21.81 5.29
CA ILE A 571 -8.86 -20.44 5.37
C ILE A 571 -9.48 -19.55 4.30
N TYR A 572 -9.28 -19.87 3.02
CA TYR A 572 -9.63 -18.99 1.90
C TYR A 572 -11.04 -19.25 1.38
N GLY A 573 -11.40 -20.51 1.13
CA GLY A 573 -12.74 -20.93 0.68
C GLY A 573 -13.07 -20.51 -0.75
N LEU A 574 -12.04 -20.45 -1.59
CA LEU A 574 -12.13 -20.14 -3.03
C LEU A 574 -12.65 -21.37 -3.80
N ASP A 575 -13.12 -21.16 -5.04
CA ASP A 575 -13.90 -22.17 -5.79
C ASP A 575 -13.09 -23.24 -6.55
N SER A 576 -11.76 -23.25 -6.43
CA SER A 576 -10.91 -24.24 -7.11
C SER A 576 -9.71 -24.67 -6.27
N CYS A 577 -9.11 -25.80 -6.65
CA CYS A 577 -7.90 -26.28 -5.99
C CYS A 577 -6.71 -25.32 -6.21
N ALA A 578 -6.54 -24.82 -7.44
CA ALA A 578 -5.47 -23.88 -7.76
C ALA A 578 -5.58 -22.60 -6.93
N ALA A 579 -6.79 -22.06 -6.75
CA ALA A 579 -7.05 -20.82 -6.03
C ALA A 579 -6.66 -20.90 -4.55
N ASN A 580 -7.15 -21.91 -3.82
CA ASN A 580 -6.91 -22.06 -2.37
C ASN A 580 -5.42 -22.28 -2.05
N HIS A 581 -4.69 -23.10 -2.82
CA HIS A 581 -3.25 -23.25 -2.63
C HIS A 581 -2.45 -22.02 -3.08
N SER A 582 -2.90 -21.29 -4.11
CA SER A 582 -2.24 -20.06 -4.54
C SER A 582 -2.33 -18.98 -3.47
N ALA A 583 -3.48 -18.81 -2.82
CA ALA A 583 -3.64 -17.86 -1.72
C ALA A 583 -2.74 -18.22 -0.52
N ALA A 584 -2.70 -19.50 -0.10
CA ALA A 584 -1.79 -19.99 0.94
C ALA A 584 -0.31 -19.77 0.59
N PHE A 585 0.06 -20.04 -0.67
CA PHE A 585 1.41 -19.85 -1.18
C PHE A 585 1.78 -18.36 -1.27
N ALA A 586 0.85 -17.50 -1.67
CA ALA A 586 1.05 -16.05 -1.80
C ALA A 586 1.27 -15.39 -0.44
N GLU A 587 0.42 -15.65 0.56
CA GLU A 587 0.61 -15.12 1.92
C GLU A 587 1.92 -15.63 2.54
N MET A 588 2.26 -16.91 2.36
CA MET A 588 3.53 -17.47 2.83
C MET A 588 4.73 -16.81 2.14
N PHE A 589 4.71 -16.64 0.82
CA PHE A 589 5.78 -15.96 0.08
C PHE A 589 5.94 -14.50 0.50
N LEU A 590 4.85 -13.74 0.61
CA LEU A 590 4.88 -12.32 1.00
C LEU A 590 5.50 -12.14 2.39
N ILE A 591 5.22 -13.05 3.32
CA ILE A 591 5.84 -13.02 4.66
C ILE A 591 7.33 -13.37 4.60
N ARG A 592 7.73 -14.40 3.82
CA ARG A 592 9.16 -14.68 3.60
C ARG A 592 9.86 -13.47 2.95
N LEU A 593 9.23 -12.84 1.96
CA LEU A 593 9.75 -11.66 1.25
C LEU A 593 9.98 -10.50 2.22
N ALA A 594 9.01 -10.16 3.06
CA ALA A 594 9.16 -9.11 4.07
C ALA A 594 10.35 -9.38 5.00
N ILE A 595 10.40 -10.56 5.61
CA ILE A 595 11.46 -10.92 6.57
C ILE A 595 12.84 -10.90 5.89
N ARG A 596 12.98 -11.54 4.72
CA ARG A 596 14.26 -11.59 3.99
C ARG A 596 14.70 -10.22 3.44
N THR A 597 13.76 -9.33 3.11
CA THR A 597 14.06 -7.94 2.73
C THR A 597 14.60 -7.16 3.93
N VAL A 598 14.01 -7.33 5.12
CA VAL A 598 14.52 -6.72 6.35
C VAL A 598 15.91 -7.23 6.72
N GLU A 599 16.18 -8.53 6.57
CA GLU A 599 17.54 -9.08 6.76
C GLU A 599 18.57 -8.42 5.85
N ALA A 600 18.23 -8.17 4.59
CA ALA A 600 19.10 -7.49 3.62
C ALA A 600 19.26 -5.99 3.92
N LEU A 601 18.21 -5.31 4.40
CA LEU A 601 18.27 -3.91 4.84
C LEU A 601 19.12 -3.73 6.11
N MET A 602 19.07 -4.69 7.05
CA MET A 602 19.83 -4.66 8.31
C MET A 602 21.29 -5.15 8.17
N ASP A 603 21.65 -5.78 7.04
CA ASP A 603 23.02 -6.22 6.75
C ASP A 603 23.39 -5.98 5.27
N PRO A 604 23.34 -4.71 4.79
CA PRO A 604 23.38 -4.38 3.37
C PRO A 604 24.78 -4.47 2.75
N GLY A 605 25.80 -4.78 3.56
CA GLY A 605 27.19 -4.83 3.15
C GLY A 605 27.75 -3.50 2.63
N GLN A 606 28.96 -3.55 2.06
CA GLN A 606 29.65 -2.34 1.59
C GLN A 606 29.20 -1.85 0.21
N ARG A 607 28.55 -2.70 -0.60
CA ARG A 607 28.10 -2.33 -1.96
C ARG A 607 27.00 -1.27 -1.91
N VAL A 608 26.04 -1.44 -1.01
CA VAL A 608 24.87 -0.57 -0.87
C VAL A 608 25.25 0.84 -0.43
N LEU A 609 26.30 1.00 0.37
CA LEU A 609 26.85 2.31 0.78
C LEU A 609 27.45 3.12 -0.40
N THR A 610 27.41 2.60 -1.63
CA THR A 610 27.76 3.32 -2.86
C THR A 610 26.54 3.73 -3.69
N PHE A 611 25.33 3.29 -3.33
CA PHE A 611 24.09 3.64 -4.01
C PHE A 611 23.63 5.04 -3.60
N MET A 612 23.86 6.02 -4.48
CA MET A 612 23.44 7.42 -4.29
C MET A 612 21.92 7.65 -4.49
N SER A 613 21.12 6.59 -4.26
CA SER A 613 19.67 6.58 -4.32
C SER A 613 19.15 5.70 -3.16
N PRO A 614 18.44 6.25 -2.16
CA PRO A 614 17.87 5.46 -1.08
C PRO A 614 16.82 4.44 -1.55
N TRP A 615 16.11 4.70 -2.66
CA TRP A 615 15.18 3.72 -3.22
C TRP A 615 15.90 2.54 -3.89
N LEU A 616 17.05 2.76 -4.54
CA LEU A 616 17.88 1.68 -5.06
C LEU A 616 18.35 0.73 -3.96
N THR A 617 18.69 1.26 -2.78
CA THR A 617 19.00 0.45 -1.59
C THR A 617 17.84 -0.46 -1.19
N PHE A 618 16.60 0.07 -1.21
CA PHE A 618 15.41 -0.75 -0.95
C PHE A 618 15.17 -1.81 -2.04
N LEU A 619 15.27 -1.45 -3.32
CA LEU A 619 15.06 -2.37 -4.45
C LEU A 619 16.09 -3.52 -4.47
N TRP A 620 17.37 -3.24 -4.21
CA TRP A 620 18.38 -4.29 -4.06
C TRP A 620 18.05 -5.23 -2.89
N ALA A 621 17.67 -4.69 -1.73
CA ALA A 621 17.34 -5.50 -0.55
C ALA A 621 16.07 -6.34 -0.79
N LEU A 622 15.09 -5.81 -1.53
CA LEU A 622 13.90 -6.53 -1.98
C LEU A 622 14.27 -7.65 -2.97
N ALA A 623 15.24 -7.44 -3.86
CA ALA A 623 15.71 -8.44 -4.81
C ALA A 623 16.47 -9.60 -4.12
N GLU A 624 17.38 -9.29 -3.18
CA GLU A 624 17.99 -10.34 -2.32
C GLU A 624 16.92 -11.05 -1.48
N GLY A 625 15.98 -10.27 -0.93
CA GLY A 625 14.85 -10.75 -0.14
C GLY A 625 13.99 -11.74 -0.91
N ALA A 626 13.69 -11.44 -2.18
CA ALA A 626 12.92 -12.30 -3.08
C ALA A 626 13.70 -13.58 -3.44
N VAL A 627 15.00 -13.49 -3.73
CA VAL A 627 15.83 -14.67 -4.02
C VAL A 627 15.87 -15.63 -2.81
N ALA A 628 16.07 -15.10 -1.60
CA ALA A 628 16.04 -15.88 -0.38
C ALA A 628 14.64 -16.45 -0.09
N ALA A 629 13.59 -15.65 -0.25
CA ALA A 629 12.21 -16.10 -0.08
C ALA A 629 11.84 -17.23 -1.06
N LEU A 630 12.22 -17.13 -2.34
CA LEU A 630 12.02 -18.19 -3.33
C LEU A 630 12.75 -19.49 -2.95
N ALA A 631 13.96 -19.38 -2.38
CA ALA A 631 14.70 -20.53 -1.86
C ALA A 631 14.06 -21.15 -0.60
N ASP A 632 13.44 -20.33 0.26
CA ASP A 632 12.64 -20.79 1.40
C ASP A 632 11.36 -21.49 0.91
N MET A 633 10.63 -20.90 -0.04
CA MET A 633 9.41 -21.46 -0.62
C MET A 633 9.66 -22.85 -1.23
N ARG A 634 10.75 -23.02 -1.98
CA ARG A 634 11.16 -24.31 -2.58
C ARG A 634 11.24 -25.44 -1.57
N LYS A 635 11.60 -25.15 -0.32
CA LYS A 635 11.67 -26.10 0.81
C LYS A 635 10.33 -26.26 1.50
N LEU A 636 9.68 -25.14 1.85
CA LEU A 636 8.39 -25.13 2.56
C LEU A 636 7.32 -25.92 1.80
N VAL A 637 7.24 -25.80 0.47
CA VAL A 637 6.26 -26.55 -0.34
C VAL A 637 6.54 -28.05 -0.45
N GLN A 638 7.71 -28.52 0.01
CA GLN A 638 8.10 -29.94 0.12
C GLN A 638 7.95 -30.47 1.56
N GLY A 639 7.49 -29.65 2.51
CA GLY A 639 7.30 -30.04 3.92
C GLY A 639 8.50 -29.78 4.84
N GLU A 640 9.64 -29.32 4.31
CA GLU A 640 10.81 -28.95 5.13
C GLU A 640 10.49 -27.81 6.13
N ARG A 641 11.25 -27.77 7.23
CA ARG A 641 11.27 -26.60 8.15
C ARG A 641 12.35 -25.62 7.71
N VAL A 642 12.03 -24.34 7.71
CA VAL A 642 12.95 -23.24 7.35
C VAL A 642 13.02 -22.22 8.48
N GLU A 643 14.23 -21.88 8.92
CA GLU A 643 14.51 -20.82 9.90
C GLU A 643 13.75 -19.54 9.54
N LEU A 644 12.96 -18.98 10.48
CA LEU A 644 12.13 -17.80 10.21
C LEU A 644 12.99 -16.61 9.76
N SER A 645 14.09 -16.37 10.49
CA SER A 645 15.18 -15.46 10.12
C SER A 645 16.53 -16.04 10.54
N ALA A 646 17.58 -15.73 9.79
CA ALA A 646 18.98 -16.00 10.10
C ALA A 646 19.56 -15.08 11.20
N LYS A 647 18.84 -14.02 11.59
CA LYS A 647 19.16 -13.15 12.73
C LYS A 647 18.56 -13.67 14.06
N LEU A 648 17.68 -14.68 13.99
CA LEU A 648 17.00 -15.31 15.14
C LEU A 648 17.63 -16.64 15.56
N PRO A 649 17.26 -17.19 16.74
CA PRO A 649 17.60 -18.55 17.13
C PRO A 649 17.06 -19.60 16.15
N LYS A 650 17.91 -20.55 15.74
CA LYS A 650 17.57 -21.66 14.80
C LYS A 650 16.40 -22.56 15.25
N ALA A 651 16.01 -22.50 16.53
CA ALA A 651 14.83 -23.19 17.05
C ALA A 651 13.53 -22.68 16.40
N LEU A 652 13.49 -21.43 15.95
CA LEU A 652 12.32 -20.75 15.39
C LEU A 652 12.17 -21.06 13.88
N ALA A 653 12.34 -22.32 13.48
CA ALA A 653 12.17 -22.77 12.11
C ALA A 653 10.74 -23.25 11.86
N PHE A 654 10.07 -22.70 10.85
CA PHE A 654 8.65 -22.94 10.53
C PHE A 654 8.52 -23.98 9.40
N SER A 655 7.51 -24.85 9.49
CA SER A 655 7.03 -25.68 8.36
C SER A 655 5.84 -25.03 7.65
N TYR A 656 5.44 -25.57 6.50
CA TYR A 656 4.17 -25.22 5.84
C TYR A 656 2.96 -25.31 6.79
N LYS A 657 2.89 -26.36 7.63
CA LYS A 657 1.83 -26.52 8.64
C LYS A 657 1.80 -25.34 9.63
N ASP A 658 2.96 -24.79 9.98
CA ASP A 658 3.08 -23.68 10.94
C ASP A 658 2.68 -22.33 10.32
N TYR A 659 2.87 -22.16 9.01
CA TYR A 659 2.28 -21.04 8.27
C TYR A 659 0.74 -21.15 8.22
N LEU A 660 0.18 -22.34 7.93
CA LEU A 660 -1.28 -22.53 7.99
C LEU A 660 -1.86 -22.31 9.39
N ARG A 661 -1.15 -22.70 10.46
CA ARG A 661 -1.52 -22.38 11.86
C ARG A 661 -1.66 -20.88 12.04
N MET A 662 -0.66 -20.13 11.61
CA MET A 662 -0.68 -18.67 11.68
C MET A 662 -1.86 -18.10 10.88
N PHE A 663 -2.07 -18.50 9.62
CA PHE A 663 -3.17 -17.99 8.78
C PHE A 663 -4.56 -18.25 9.39
N LEU A 664 -4.78 -19.41 10.02
CA LEU A 664 -6.03 -19.70 10.74
C LEU A 664 -6.29 -18.76 11.94
N LEU A 665 -5.24 -18.20 12.56
CA LEU A 665 -5.36 -17.22 13.64
C LEU A 665 -5.57 -15.79 13.11
N LEU A 666 -4.83 -15.42 12.05
CA LEU A 666 -4.89 -14.10 11.40
C LEU A 666 -6.26 -13.84 10.79
N HIS A 667 -6.67 -14.72 9.86
CA HIS A 667 -7.95 -14.61 9.17
C HIS A 667 -9.09 -14.63 10.20
N PRO A 668 -10.17 -13.84 10.01
CA PRO A 668 -11.23 -13.71 11.00
C PRO A 668 -11.94 -15.05 11.25
N HIS A 669 -12.24 -15.35 12.51
CA HIS A 669 -13.16 -16.43 12.83
C HIS A 669 -14.57 -15.97 12.47
N SER A 670 -15.22 -16.66 11.55
CA SER A 670 -16.44 -16.20 10.89
C SER A 670 -17.43 -17.35 10.71
N ARG A 671 -18.72 -17.02 10.60
CA ARG A 671 -19.77 -18.02 10.32
C ARG A 671 -19.52 -18.72 8.98
N GLN A 672 -18.95 -18.02 8.01
CA GLN A 672 -18.48 -18.54 6.74
C GLN A 672 -17.42 -19.64 6.95
N ARG A 673 -16.43 -19.42 7.83
CA ARG A 673 -15.45 -20.47 8.18
C ARG A 673 -16.11 -21.69 8.83
N THR A 674 -17.01 -21.48 9.80
CA THR A 674 -17.72 -22.59 10.46
C THR A 674 -18.58 -23.37 9.45
N ALA A 675 -19.23 -22.69 8.50
CA ALA A 675 -19.96 -23.33 7.41
C ALA A 675 -19.06 -24.14 6.47
N ARG A 676 -17.83 -23.69 6.15
CA ARG A 676 -16.84 -24.49 5.39
C ARG A 676 -16.45 -25.77 6.13
N LEU A 677 -16.24 -25.69 7.45
CA LEU A 677 -15.94 -26.86 8.30
C LEU A 677 -17.11 -27.84 8.33
N GLN A 678 -18.33 -27.34 8.56
CA GLN A 678 -19.56 -28.13 8.51
C GLN A 678 -19.74 -28.82 7.14
N SER A 679 -19.35 -28.14 6.06
CA SER A 679 -19.42 -28.67 4.69
C SER A 679 -18.41 -29.77 4.41
N LEU A 680 -17.16 -29.62 4.88
CA LEU A 680 -16.13 -30.66 4.78
C LEU A 680 -16.49 -31.89 5.63
N VAL A 681 -16.99 -31.69 6.86
CA VAL A 681 -17.48 -32.80 7.69
C VAL A 681 -18.63 -33.53 6.98
N HIS A 682 -19.59 -32.81 6.40
CA HIS A 682 -20.68 -33.42 5.61
C HIS A 682 -20.11 -34.25 4.46
N ALA A 683 -19.24 -33.68 3.63
CA ALA A 683 -18.64 -34.34 2.47
C ALA A 683 -17.87 -35.62 2.86
N ASN A 684 -16.99 -35.55 3.86
CA ASN A 684 -16.11 -36.65 4.24
C ASN A 684 -16.82 -37.79 5.00
N THR A 685 -17.94 -37.50 5.66
CA THR A 685 -18.71 -38.50 6.44
C THR A 685 -19.99 -38.96 5.74
N GLY A 686 -20.43 -38.26 4.68
CA GLY A 686 -21.75 -38.44 4.08
C GLY A 686 -22.91 -38.15 5.03
N ARG A 687 -22.71 -37.31 6.06
CA ARG A 687 -23.71 -37.00 7.10
C ARG A 687 -24.20 -35.55 7.03
N ASN A 688 -25.50 -35.38 6.83
CA ASN A 688 -26.15 -34.09 6.98
C ASN A 688 -26.24 -33.69 8.45
N LEU A 689 -25.55 -32.62 8.83
CA LEU A 689 -25.51 -32.10 10.19
C LEU A 689 -26.86 -31.55 10.69
N HIS A 690 -27.84 -31.28 9.80
CA HIS A 690 -29.21 -30.96 10.21
C HIS A 690 -29.94 -32.16 10.86
N ASP A 691 -29.56 -33.38 10.49
CA ASP A 691 -30.15 -34.63 10.99
C ASP A 691 -29.35 -35.22 12.17
N ALA A 692 -28.30 -34.54 12.63
CA ALA A 692 -27.41 -34.94 13.72
C ALA A 692 -27.70 -34.10 14.98
N TYR A 693 -28.61 -34.59 15.83
CA TYR A 693 -29.12 -33.88 17.00
C TYR A 693 -28.26 -34.11 18.25
N THR A 694 -28.05 -33.07 19.06
CA THR A 694 -27.22 -33.12 20.28
C THR A 694 -28.03 -33.11 21.57
N TYR A 695 -29.33 -32.78 21.50
CA TYR A 695 -30.22 -32.67 22.64
C TYR A 695 -31.47 -33.54 22.44
N ALA A 696 -31.85 -34.25 23.49
CA ALA A 696 -33.06 -35.07 23.53
C ALA A 696 -33.88 -34.70 24.78
N GLU A 697 -35.15 -34.35 24.60
CA GLU A 697 -36.11 -34.08 25.67
C GLU A 697 -37.28 -35.04 25.55
N VAL A 698 -37.76 -35.55 26.68
CA VAL A 698 -38.83 -36.55 26.72
C VAL A 698 -39.87 -36.19 27.77
N THR A 699 -41.15 -36.21 27.38
CA THR A 699 -42.29 -36.17 28.30
C THR A 699 -42.93 -37.55 28.38
N LEU A 700 -43.04 -38.07 29.61
CA LEU A 700 -43.76 -39.28 29.96
C LEU A 700 -45.11 -38.93 30.58
N ARG A 701 -46.19 -39.53 30.08
CA ARG A 701 -47.53 -39.46 30.70
C ARG A 701 -48.08 -40.86 30.95
N GLY A 702 -48.56 -41.09 32.16
CA GLY A 702 -49.21 -42.33 32.56
C GLY A 702 -50.10 -42.14 33.78
N GLU A 703 -50.74 -43.23 34.22
CA GLU A 703 -51.70 -43.22 35.31
C GLU A 703 -51.34 -44.31 36.33
N ALA A 704 -50.95 -43.91 37.54
CA ALA A 704 -50.71 -44.83 38.65
C ALA A 704 -52.06 -45.26 39.25
N ARG A 705 -52.34 -46.57 39.22
CA ARG A 705 -53.61 -47.11 39.72
C ARG A 705 -53.54 -47.41 41.22
N MET A 706 -54.47 -46.86 41.99
CA MET A 706 -54.68 -47.23 43.40
C MET A 706 -55.38 -48.59 43.52
N MET A 707 -55.09 -49.30 44.61
CA MET A 707 -55.58 -50.65 44.92
C MET A 707 -56.63 -50.66 46.04
N ILE A 708 -56.54 -49.72 46.99
CA ILE A 708 -57.44 -49.63 48.15
C ILE A 708 -58.46 -48.51 47.97
N ILE A 709 -58.04 -47.33 47.51
CA ILE A 709 -58.93 -46.26 47.05
C ILE A 709 -59.30 -46.49 45.58
N PRO A 710 -60.59 -46.38 45.18
CA PRO A 710 -60.96 -46.35 43.77
C PRO A 710 -60.53 -45.03 43.12
N GLY A 711 -59.41 -45.03 42.41
CA GLY A 711 -58.89 -43.86 41.68
C GLY A 711 -57.60 -44.11 40.92
N GLN A 712 -57.17 -43.10 40.18
CA GLN A 712 -55.92 -43.05 39.44
C GLN A 712 -55.23 -41.70 39.70
N ILE A 713 -53.90 -41.69 39.84
CA ILE A 713 -53.10 -40.47 39.86
C ILE A 713 -52.43 -40.30 38.50
N ALA A 714 -52.61 -39.13 37.88
CA ALA A 714 -51.91 -38.76 36.66
C ALA A 714 -50.42 -38.50 36.98
N VAL A 715 -49.54 -39.35 36.43
CA VAL A 715 -48.09 -39.23 36.52
C VAL A 715 -47.58 -38.52 35.27
N ARG A 716 -46.95 -37.36 35.47
CA ARG A 716 -46.17 -36.65 34.44
C ARG A 716 -44.71 -36.58 34.90
N LYS A 717 -43.79 -37.04 34.06
CA LYS A 717 -42.34 -36.90 34.28
C LYS A 717 -41.69 -36.38 33.01
N GLU A 718 -40.67 -35.54 33.19
CA GLU A 718 -39.88 -34.96 32.13
C GLU A 718 -38.40 -35.22 32.40
N ALA A 719 -37.65 -35.48 31.33
CA ALA A 719 -36.22 -35.67 31.38
C ALA A 719 -35.60 -35.15 30.08
N ALA A 720 -34.42 -34.56 30.18
CA ALA A 720 -33.62 -34.18 29.03
C ALA A 720 -32.18 -34.65 29.21
N TRP A 721 -31.48 -34.81 28.09
CA TRP A 721 -30.05 -35.10 28.03
C TRP A 721 -29.44 -34.36 26.84
N SER A 722 -28.15 -34.04 26.95
CA SER A 722 -27.32 -33.60 25.84
C SER A 722 -25.98 -34.31 25.88
N TYR A 723 -25.20 -34.16 24.80
CA TYR A 723 -23.74 -34.22 24.90
C TYR A 723 -23.20 -33.01 25.68
#